data_AF-A0A353BST7-F1
#
_entry.id   AF-A0A353BST7-F1
#
_cell.length_a   1.000
_cell.length_b   1.000
_cell.length_c   1.000
_cell.angle_alpha   90.00
_cell.angle_beta   90.00
_cell.angle_gamma   90.00
#
_symmetry.space_group_name_H-M   'P 1'
#
loop_
_entity.id
_entity.type
_entity.pdbx_description
1 polymer ?
#
loop_
_entity_poly.entity_id
_entity_poly.type
_entity_poly.pdbx_seq_one_letter_code
_entity_poly.pdbx_strand_id
1 'polypeptide(L)'
;MANTSVSRRLSLLIGCLGIFLISVLPVSATGPISYQYSYGGDGNTYTNYFLQNSYPYSIYIWWQITVGDRDRMESCTEPRFQIQYYSNGTATQSIVYEAFHNSTRSGCFLLPANTGICVTVYTGHWHHRYYHNLSYHNDYGGFDCSYTITYQPDEVAPNSPGIPAIIDNGDGHVYQSAGISYTNYQPVPLTWKAAQDNPSIYNGVEIKSDIKEYILDINNLEQSQTYGTNQCSLATLAQGENKIKVKARDKAGNIGSFSEELTLFVDQIAPSIPGAPTTVNQNGYTHAANLTWTWDASSDTTPGSGLKGYQVYVVKDDGTVAVDWVSTTTNSYSQESIDGAGYTCKVRAIDNVGNLSYESIPVTVKVDRSVPQVSLTEYPLHQSGNQLSLSWNTVIDTGSGLKNYEVALTSTAIAPDDTQAQVLENTTTSATQYTFATKINSKGKYYAWVRGIDQLGNRGVWQGTVAFPKYSITGPANGEYIGSKLTVGIHSTDSVSLKFRAGYQLSGDNSTVQYSNYDTSTVTVNLTQGTWKWWLEIYEGNDAAPQITESFKVTVDTTPPPSESNTFVIKATSGGQIYDTTNYPTNIRNVSITNLNLIDNPGGSGIKGIYLWNGTETTPPVNATYKALADISTAIPWTLADGEDGIRTVTMQVVDNAGNSTLVTYQVLLDTTLPAALDPKKITHTTTDSQIAFQWQASDAGNDIAQFQGQYTLPDGTVKEFQVTASNDGNNTATGSLTVPVSGYGPNQPVVLTVASVDKAGNQSTPASYTAYTKAALGSLQNLDGGYDPNLQQFYLSWQISDTVSTGADKYILEYGTQDTNTETFTVQATLSPVSGIFTHSG
;
A
#
# COMPACT_ATOMS: atom_id res chain seq x y z
N MET A 1 -84.81 -56.31 -7.82
CA MET A 1 -85.80 -57.21 -8.45
C MET A 1 -86.53 -57.97 -7.36
N ALA A 2 -87.84 -58.17 -7.52
CA ALA A 2 -88.84 -58.40 -6.49
C ALA A 2 -88.59 -59.64 -5.58
N ASN A 3 -88.73 -59.43 -4.27
CA ASN A 3 -88.64 -60.47 -3.24
C ASN A 3 -90.05 -61.01 -2.94
N THR A 4 -90.34 -62.23 -3.41
CA THR A 4 -91.51 -63.00 -2.98
C THR A 4 -91.26 -63.54 -1.56
N SER A 5 -92.06 -63.10 -0.59
CA SER A 5 -92.02 -63.56 0.80
C SER A 5 -92.44 -65.02 0.92
N VAL A 6 -91.48 -65.91 1.19
CA VAL A 6 -91.76 -67.32 1.55
C VAL A 6 -91.83 -67.43 3.07
N SER A 7 -93.04 -67.42 3.62
CA SER A 7 -93.31 -67.87 4.98
C SER A 7 -93.09 -69.39 5.06
N ARG A 8 -91.93 -69.84 5.53
CA ARG A 8 -91.72 -71.27 5.86
C ARG A 8 -92.18 -71.54 7.29
N ARG A 9 -93.39 -72.13 7.44
CA ARG A 9 -93.79 -72.84 8.65
C ARG A 9 -93.05 -74.18 8.69
N LEU A 10 -92.17 -74.38 9.69
CA LEU A 10 -91.58 -75.68 9.98
C LEU A 10 -92.35 -76.30 11.16
N SER A 11 -93.37 -77.11 10.85
CA SER A 11 -94.01 -77.98 11.85
C SER A 11 -93.25 -79.31 11.85
N LEU A 12 -92.45 -79.59 12.89
CA LEU A 12 -91.89 -80.93 13.10
C LEU A 12 -92.23 -81.42 14.51
N LEU A 13 -93.03 -82.48 14.56
CA LEU A 13 -93.47 -83.20 15.74
C LEU A 13 -92.59 -84.45 15.87
N ILE A 14 -91.52 -84.43 16.69
CA ILE A 14 -90.74 -85.65 17.02
C ILE A 14 -90.28 -85.57 18.48
N GLY A 15 -90.69 -86.58 19.26
CA GLY A 15 -90.34 -86.75 20.66
C GLY A 15 -88.92 -87.26 20.88
N CYS A 16 -88.43 -86.99 22.09
CA CYS A 16 -87.33 -87.64 22.80
C CYS A 16 -86.14 -88.12 21.96
N LEU A 17 -85.22 -87.21 21.63
CA LEU A 17 -83.77 -87.37 21.83
C LEU A 17 -83.12 -86.00 21.50
N GLY A 18 -82.32 -85.46 22.42
CA GLY A 18 -81.63 -84.18 22.24
C GLY A 18 -80.64 -84.23 21.09
N ILE A 19 -81.04 -83.70 19.93
CA ILE A 19 -80.18 -83.47 18.77
C ILE A 19 -80.10 -81.95 18.58
N PHE A 20 -78.91 -81.39 18.78
CA PHE A 20 -78.56 -80.02 18.43
C PHE A 20 -78.66 -79.85 16.90
N LEU A 21 -79.82 -79.43 16.42
CA LEU A 21 -79.95 -78.92 15.05
C LEU A 21 -79.45 -77.46 15.05
N ILE A 22 -78.16 -77.30 14.73
CA ILE A 22 -77.59 -76.00 14.37
C ILE A 22 -78.16 -75.65 12.99
N SER A 23 -79.26 -74.91 12.94
CA SER A 23 -79.68 -74.25 11.71
C SER A 23 -78.74 -73.08 11.45
N VAL A 24 -77.66 -73.33 10.71
CA VAL A 24 -76.83 -72.25 10.15
C VAL A 24 -77.64 -71.59 9.05
N LEU A 25 -78.35 -70.50 9.36
CA LEU A 25 -78.94 -69.65 8.34
C LEU A 25 -77.81 -68.85 7.65
N PRO A 26 -77.82 -68.72 6.32
CA PRO A 26 -76.80 -67.95 5.60
C PRO A 26 -76.94 -66.44 5.86
N VAL A 27 -75.80 -65.76 5.81
CA VAL A 27 -75.51 -64.34 6.13
C VAL A 27 -76.10 -63.35 5.09
N SER A 28 -77.32 -63.58 4.60
CA SER A 28 -77.95 -62.69 3.61
C SER A 28 -79.46 -62.48 3.75
N ALA A 29 -80.07 -62.94 4.85
CA ALA A 29 -81.48 -62.63 5.12
C ALA A 29 -81.63 -61.24 5.76
N THR A 30 -81.73 -60.18 4.95
CA THR A 30 -82.24 -58.88 5.43
C THR A 30 -83.75 -59.01 5.64
N GLY A 31 -84.14 -59.39 6.85
CA GLY A 31 -85.53 -59.51 7.25
C GLY A 31 -85.68 -59.90 8.72
N PRO A 32 -86.84 -59.61 9.33
CA PRO A 32 -87.12 -59.98 10.72
C PRO A 32 -87.02 -61.50 10.89
N ILE A 33 -86.06 -61.95 11.69
CA ILE A 33 -85.91 -63.36 12.06
C ILE A 33 -86.94 -63.63 13.16
N SER A 34 -87.96 -64.44 12.86
CA SER A 34 -89.03 -64.74 13.81
C SER A 34 -89.10 -66.22 14.13
N TYR A 35 -89.15 -66.55 15.41
CA TYR A 35 -89.36 -67.91 15.91
C TYR A 35 -90.63 -67.97 16.75
N GLN A 36 -91.38 -69.06 16.60
CA GLN A 36 -92.55 -69.37 17.41
C GLN A 36 -92.34 -70.74 18.05
N TYR A 37 -92.54 -70.80 19.37
CA TYR A 37 -92.49 -72.01 20.15
C TYR A 37 -93.89 -72.27 20.71
N SER A 38 -94.49 -73.35 20.23
CA SER A 38 -95.84 -73.76 20.63
C SER A 38 -95.79 -75.09 21.37
N TYR A 39 -96.67 -75.20 22.36
CA TYR A 39 -97.08 -76.35 23.16
C TYR A 39 -96.48 -77.75 22.84
N GLY A 40 -95.74 -78.32 23.80
CA GLY A 40 -95.34 -79.73 23.86
C GLY A 40 -94.57 -80.09 25.14
N GLY A 41 -95.27 -80.54 26.20
CA GLY A 41 -94.66 -81.03 27.45
C GLY A 41 -94.13 -79.95 28.41
N ASP A 42 -93.73 -80.38 29.62
CA ASP A 42 -93.22 -79.52 30.70
C ASP A 42 -92.10 -78.56 30.22
N GLY A 43 -92.15 -77.31 30.70
CA GLY A 43 -91.30 -76.18 30.27
C GLY A 43 -89.97 -76.50 29.61
N ASN A 44 -89.86 -76.17 28.32
CA ASN A 44 -88.67 -76.38 27.49
C ASN A 44 -87.83 -75.12 27.35
N THR A 45 -86.53 -75.31 27.20
CA THR A 45 -85.55 -74.25 26.87
C THR A 45 -85.08 -74.41 25.43
N TYR A 46 -85.18 -73.33 24.64
CA TYR A 46 -84.69 -73.26 23.26
C TYR A 46 -83.58 -72.24 23.16
N THR A 47 -82.50 -72.56 22.45
CA THR A 47 -81.36 -71.66 22.24
C THR A 47 -81.03 -71.55 20.76
N ASN A 48 -80.94 -70.32 20.25
CA ASN A 48 -80.57 -70.04 18.86
C ASN A 48 -79.41 -69.05 18.82
N TYR A 49 -78.55 -69.18 17.80
CA TYR A 49 -77.39 -68.33 17.58
C TYR A 49 -77.56 -67.54 16.28
N PHE A 50 -77.29 -66.24 16.33
CA PHE A 50 -77.39 -65.34 15.18
C PHE A 50 -76.14 -64.49 15.02
N LEU A 51 -75.88 -64.06 13.77
CA LEU A 51 -74.90 -63.01 13.43
C LEU A 51 -73.47 -63.28 13.89
N GLN A 52 -73.10 -64.56 14.09
CA GLN A 52 -71.78 -64.92 14.58
C GLN A 52 -70.70 -64.42 13.61
N ASN A 53 -69.82 -63.55 14.11
CA ASN A 53 -68.69 -62.94 13.37
C ASN A 53 -69.10 -62.29 12.04
N SER A 54 -70.32 -61.78 11.92
CA SER A 54 -70.87 -61.37 10.62
C SER A 54 -70.47 -59.95 10.20
N TYR A 55 -70.18 -59.05 11.15
CA TYR A 55 -69.89 -57.64 10.85
C TYR A 55 -68.64 -57.12 11.59
N PRO A 56 -67.70 -56.45 10.88
CA PRO A 56 -66.48 -55.88 11.47
C PRO A 56 -66.68 -54.52 12.17
N TYR A 57 -67.92 -54.11 12.36
CA TYR A 57 -68.35 -52.87 13.03
C TYR A 57 -69.58 -53.16 13.90
N SER A 58 -69.95 -52.21 14.77
CA SER A 58 -71.07 -52.41 15.67
C SER A 58 -72.41 -52.15 14.96
N ILE A 59 -73.42 -52.99 15.21
CA ILE A 59 -74.76 -52.84 14.62
C ILE A 59 -75.83 -52.83 15.70
N TYR A 60 -76.96 -52.18 15.45
CA TYR A 60 -78.08 -52.23 16.37
C TYR A 60 -78.94 -53.47 16.12
N ILE A 61 -79.32 -54.13 17.22
CA ILE A 61 -80.25 -55.25 17.22
C ILE A 61 -81.53 -54.81 17.92
N TRP A 62 -82.65 -54.93 17.21
CA TRP A 62 -83.99 -54.77 17.76
C TRP A 62 -84.58 -56.13 18.05
N TRP A 63 -85.17 -56.28 19.23
CA TRP A 63 -85.82 -57.52 19.64
C TRP A 63 -87.24 -57.23 20.13
N GLN A 64 -88.12 -58.19 19.92
CA GLN A 64 -89.47 -58.20 20.46
C GLN A 64 -89.80 -59.64 20.85
N ILE A 65 -90.30 -59.85 22.07
CA ILE A 65 -90.79 -61.14 22.56
C ILE A 65 -92.25 -60.98 22.99
N THR A 66 -93.10 -61.89 22.51
CA THR A 66 -94.50 -62.01 22.88
C THR A 66 -94.71 -63.36 23.54
N VAL A 67 -95.28 -63.35 24.75
CA VAL A 67 -95.60 -64.54 25.52
C VAL A 67 -97.12 -64.61 25.66
N GLY A 68 -97.69 -65.69 25.13
CA GLY A 68 -99.12 -65.89 24.98
C GLY A 68 -99.90 -65.98 26.30
N ASP A 69 -101.20 -65.79 26.16
CA ASP A 69 -102.20 -65.77 27.23
C ASP A 69 -102.66 -67.20 27.58
N ARG A 70 -102.59 -67.54 28.87
CA ARG A 70 -103.52 -68.49 29.47
C ARG A 70 -103.99 -67.99 30.84
N ASP A 71 -105.03 -67.17 30.81
CA ASP A 71 -105.79 -66.76 31.98
C ASP A 71 -106.47 -67.97 32.66
N ARG A 72 -105.78 -68.54 33.67
CA ARG A 72 -106.29 -69.25 34.88
C ARG A 72 -105.29 -70.31 35.34
N MET A 73 -104.30 -69.96 36.16
CA MET A 73 -103.33 -70.93 36.68
C MET A 73 -103.10 -70.72 38.18
N GLU A 74 -103.05 -71.83 38.93
CA GLU A 74 -102.91 -71.84 40.39
C GLU A 74 -101.45 -71.70 40.84
N SER A 75 -100.49 -72.11 39.98
CA SER A 75 -99.06 -71.85 40.15
C SER A 75 -98.34 -71.83 38.79
N CYS A 76 -97.37 -70.92 38.61
CA CYS A 76 -96.56 -70.85 37.40
C CYS A 76 -95.12 -70.41 37.69
N THR A 77 -94.18 -70.94 36.90
CA THR A 77 -92.83 -70.41 36.71
C THR A 77 -92.83 -69.58 35.44
N GLU A 78 -92.51 -68.29 35.57
CA GLU A 78 -92.53 -67.36 34.45
C GLU A 78 -91.60 -67.82 33.30
N PRO A 79 -92.05 -67.67 32.04
CA PRO A 79 -91.18 -67.75 30.88
C PRO A 79 -90.01 -66.77 31.00
N ARG A 80 -88.84 -67.18 30.52
CA ARG A 80 -87.63 -66.35 30.54
C ARG A 80 -87.11 -66.18 29.12
N PHE A 81 -86.90 -64.94 28.73
CA PHE A 81 -86.26 -64.56 27.48
C PHE A 81 -84.92 -63.91 27.79
N GLN A 82 -83.85 -64.51 27.28
CA GLN A 82 -82.49 -64.07 27.52
C GLN A 82 -81.76 -63.86 26.19
N ILE A 83 -81.07 -62.72 26.07
CA ILE A 83 -80.09 -62.50 25.00
C ILE A 83 -78.73 -62.32 25.66
N GLN A 84 -77.70 -62.95 25.09
CA GLN A 84 -76.30 -62.83 25.49
C GLN A 84 -75.45 -62.53 24.24
N TYR A 85 -74.37 -61.75 24.37
CA TYR A 85 -73.36 -61.72 23.31
C TYR A 85 -72.72 -63.10 23.20
N TYR A 86 -72.43 -63.50 21.98
CA TYR A 86 -71.85 -64.78 21.64
C TYR A 86 -70.64 -64.59 20.74
N SER A 87 -69.48 -65.03 21.22
CA SER A 87 -68.22 -64.96 20.49
C SER A 87 -67.38 -66.19 20.80
N ASN A 88 -66.80 -66.81 19.76
CA ASN A 88 -65.88 -67.95 19.88
C ASN A 88 -66.40 -69.08 20.79
N GLY A 89 -67.69 -69.46 20.64
CA GLY A 89 -68.27 -70.57 21.39
C GLY A 89 -68.70 -70.25 22.82
N THR A 90 -68.50 -69.02 23.30
CA THR A 90 -68.82 -68.61 24.67
C THR A 90 -69.92 -67.55 24.69
N ALA A 91 -70.92 -67.74 25.54
CA ALA A 91 -71.96 -66.76 25.82
C ALA A 91 -71.58 -65.90 27.05
N THR A 92 -71.81 -64.59 26.95
CA THR A 92 -71.55 -63.62 28.02
C THR A 92 -72.70 -63.56 29.05
N GLN A 93 -72.65 -62.67 30.03
CA GLN A 93 -73.80 -62.41 30.90
C GLN A 93 -75.00 -61.90 30.08
N SER A 94 -76.23 -62.11 30.58
CA SER A 94 -77.46 -61.62 29.95
C SER A 94 -77.38 -60.11 29.69
N ILE A 95 -77.48 -59.71 28.43
CA ILE A 95 -77.64 -58.31 28.03
C ILE A 95 -79.12 -57.91 27.97
N VAL A 96 -79.98 -58.88 27.70
CA VAL A 96 -81.43 -58.77 27.85
C VAL A 96 -81.86 -59.95 28.70
N TYR A 97 -82.65 -59.68 29.73
CA TYR A 97 -83.26 -60.71 30.55
C TYR A 97 -84.66 -60.25 30.93
N GLU A 98 -85.66 -60.94 30.40
CA GLU A 98 -87.06 -60.64 30.62
C GLU A 98 -87.75 -61.89 31.18
N ALA A 99 -88.43 -61.74 32.30
CA ALA A 99 -89.29 -62.78 32.88
C ALA A 99 -90.70 -62.21 33.03
N PHE A 100 -91.64 -62.75 32.27
CA PHE A 100 -93.03 -62.28 32.22
C PHE A 100 -93.93 -63.26 31.46
N HIS A 101 -95.24 -63.09 31.61
CA HIS A 101 -96.26 -63.77 30.82
C HIS A 101 -97.39 -62.79 30.43
N ASN A 102 -98.23 -63.18 29.47
CA ASN A 102 -99.38 -62.41 28.97
C ASN A 102 -99.05 -60.96 28.56
N SER A 103 -97.96 -60.78 27.80
CA SER A 103 -97.50 -59.45 27.37
C SER A 103 -96.58 -59.52 26.15
N THR A 104 -96.22 -58.35 25.63
CA THR A 104 -95.17 -58.17 24.63
C THR A 104 -94.17 -57.15 25.17
N ARG A 105 -92.88 -57.50 25.14
CA ARG A 105 -91.77 -56.58 25.43
C ARG A 105 -90.89 -56.45 24.21
N SER A 106 -90.32 -55.27 24.02
CA SER A 106 -89.36 -54.98 22.96
C SER A 106 -88.28 -54.04 23.45
N GLY A 107 -87.16 -54.06 22.74
CA GLY A 107 -86.03 -53.19 23.05
C GLY A 107 -85.02 -53.20 21.91
N CYS A 108 -83.94 -52.47 22.14
CA CYS A 108 -82.78 -52.51 21.26
C CYS A 108 -81.49 -52.47 22.07
N PHE A 109 -80.41 -52.99 21.49
CA PHE A 109 -79.07 -52.88 22.04
C PHE A 109 -78.04 -52.84 20.90
N LEU A 110 -76.85 -52.34 21.20
CA LEU A 110 -75.73 -52.30 20.27
C LEU A 110 -74.98 -53.64 20.34
N LEU A 111 -74.86 -54.35 19.22
CA LEU A 111 -74.01 -55.51 19.07
C LEU A 111 -72.59 -55.06 18.72
N PRO A 112 -71.56 -55.36 19.56
CA PRO A 112 -70.18 -55.00 19.26
C PRO A 112 -69.65 -55.66 17.97
N ALA A 113 -68.67 -55.01 17.35
CA ALA A 113 -67.97 -55.55 16.18
C ALA A 113 -67.45 -56.98 16.40
N ASN A 114 -67.56 -57.82 15.37
CA ASN A 114 -67.13 -59.23 15.35
C ASN A 114 -67.77 -60.10 16.45
N THR A 115 -68.96 -59.75 16.93
CA THR A 115 -69.72 -60.57 17.88
C THR A 115 -71.05 -61.02 17.27
N GLY A 116 -71.60 -62.13 17.76
CA GLY A 116 -72.96 -62.57 17.48
C GLY A 116 -73.83 -62.50 18.73
N ILE A 117 -75.04 -63.05 18.64
CA ILE A 117 -75.95 -63.16 19.78
C ILE A 117 -76.41 -64.61 19.97
N CYS A 118 -76.61 -64.98 21.23
CA CYS A 118 -77.28 -66.19 21.65
C CYS A 118 -78.61 -65.79 22.29
N VAL A 119 -79.72 -66.31 21.76
CA VAL A 119 -81.07 -66.05 22.28
C VAL A 119 -81.59 -67.34 22.90
N THR A 120 -81.85 -67.30 24.20
CA THR A 120 -82.39 -68.43 24.97
C THR A 120 -83.80 -68.10 25.46
N VAL A 121 -84.74 -69.00 25.18
CA VAL A 121 -86.14 -68.89 25.58
C VAL A 121 -86.51 -70.10 26.42
N TYR A 122 -86.76 -69.89 27.70
CA TYR A 122 -87.44 -70.85 28.56
C TYR A 122 -88.93 -70.57 28.51
N THR A 123 -89.72 -71.52 28.03
CA THR A 123 -91.17 -71.38 27.84
C THR A 123 -91.98 -71.33 29.14
N GLY A 124 -91.32 -71.35 30.30
CA GLY A 124 -91.98 -71.38 31.59
C GLY A 124 -92.63 -72.73 31.86
N HIS A 125 -93.18 -72.88 33.06
CA HIS A 125 -93.98 -74.04 33.42
C HIS A 125 -95.21 -73.55 34.13
N TRP A 126 -96.37 -74.05 33.74
CA TRP A 126 -97.58 -73.75 34.46
C TRP A 126 -98.32 -75.00 34.86
N HIS A 127 -99.09 -74.86 35.92
CA HIS A 127 -99.94 -75.91 36.45
C HIS A 127 -101.36 -75.39 36.64
N HIS A 128 -102.32 -76.09 36.04
CA HIS A 128 -103.74 -75.87 36.28
C HIS A 128 -104.36 -77.13 36.85
N ARG A 129 -104.94 -77.01 38.05
CA ARG A 129 -105.71 -78.07 38.66
C ARG A 129 -107.18 -77.80 38.41
N TYR A 130 -107.88 -78.75 37.80
CA TYR A 130 -109.32 -78.67 37.63
C TYR A 130 -110.00 -79.94 38.15
N TYR A 131 -111.23 -79.76 38.64
CA TYR A 131 -112.03 -80.83 39.19
C TYR A 131 -113.04 -81.31 38.15
N HIS A 132 -112.97 -82.60 37.79
CA HIS A 132 -113.83 -83.21 36.78
C HIS A 132 -114.09 -84.67 37.19
N ASN A 133 -115.35 -85.12 37.07
CA ASN A 133 -115.78 -86.49 37.42
C ASN A 133 -115.24 -87.01 38.76
N LEU A 134 -115.43 -86.22 39.83
CA LEU A 134 -115.05 -86.55 41.20
C LEU A 134 -113.54 -86.80 41.43
N SER A 135 -112.67 -86.46 40.46
CA SER A 135 -111.22 -86.63 40.52
C SER A 135 -110.48 -85.33 40.18
N TYR A 136 -109.31 -85.14 40.78
CA TYR A 136 -108.43 -84.02 40.43
C TYR A 136 -107.58 -84.38 39.21
N HIS A 137 -107.61 -83.54 38.17
CA HIS A 137 -106.70 -83.61 37.03
C HIS A 137 -105.69 -82.46 37.10
N ASN A 138 -104.45 -82.74 36.68
CA ASN A 138 -103.38 -81.75 36.59
C ASN A 138 -103.00 -81.58 35.12
N ASP A 139 -103.22 -80.39 34.58
CA ASP A 139 -102.67 -80.01 33.28
C ASP A 139 -101.36 -79.25 33.49
N TYR A 140 -100.36 -79.63 32.69
CA TYR A 140 -99.07 -78.99 32.64
C TYR A 140 -98.75 -78.55 31.22
N GLY A 141 -98.06 -77.43 31.09
CA GLY A 141 -97.58 -76.95 29.80
C GLY A 141 -96.60 -75.79 29.90
N GLY A 142 -96.01 -75.46 28.76
CA GLY A 142 -95.30 -74.20 28.54
C GLY A 142 -96.23 -73.11 28.00
N PHE A 143 -95.77 -71.86 28.05
CA PHE A 143 -96.41 -70.72 27.41
C PHE A 143 -96.01 -70.64 25.94
N ASP A 144 -96.93 -70.22 25.08
CA ASP A 144 -96.62 -69.96 23.68
C ASP A 144 -95.72 -68.72 23.58
N CYS A 145 -94.47 -68.92 23.18
CA CYS A 145 -93.48 -67.85 23.13
C CYS A 145 -93.11 -67.58 21.67
N SER A 146 -93.13 -66.31 21.27
CA SER A 146 -92.66 -65.92 19.93
C SER A 146 -91.79 -64.67 20.02
N TYR A 147 -90.63 -64.71 19.38
CA TYR A 147 -89.75 -63.53 19.32
C TYR A 147 -89.35 -63.20 17.89
N THR A 148 -89.09 -61.92 17.67
CA THR A 148 -88.53 -61.38 16.44
C THR A 148 -87.23 -60.66 16.74
N ILE A 149 -86.18 -60.97 15.98
CA ILE A 149 -84.93 -60.22 15.94
C ILE A 149 -84.85 -59.50 14.60
N THR A 150 -84.62 -58.19 14.63
CA THR A 150 -84.37 -57.38 13.44
C THR A 150 -83.06 -56.63 13.62
N TYR A 151 -82.33 -56.43 12.52
CA TYR A 151 -81.08 -55.69 12.49
C TYR A 151 -80.96 -55.01 11.13
N GLN A 152 -80.21 -53.93 11.08
CA GLN A 152 -79.93 -53.20 9.86
C GLN A 152 -78.42 -52.97 9.78
N PRO A 153 -77.71 -53.59 8.82
CA PRO A 153 -76.33 -53.22 8.54
C PRO A 153 -76.28 -51.83 7.92
N ASP A 154 -75.09 -51.26 7.88
CA ASP A 154 -74.86 -50.03 7.14
C ASP A 154 -74.89 -50.31 5.62
N GLU A 155 -75.77 -49.61 4.90
CA GLU A 155 -76.00 -49.73 3.46
C GLU A 155 -75.67 -48.42 2.70
N VAL A 156 -75.27 -47.36 3.40
CA VAL A 156 -75.01 -46.06 2.80
C VAL A 156 -73.52 -45.90 2.55
N ALA A 157 -73.16 -45.58 1.30
CA ALA A 157 -71.76 -45.36 0.96
C ALA A 157 -71.18 -44.08 1.61
N PRO A 158 -69.87 -44.05 1.91
CA PRO A 158 -69.15 -42.84 2.29
C PRO A 158 -69.27 -41.71 1.27
N ASN A 159 -69.07 -40.47 1.71
CA ASN A 159 -68.90 -39.35 0.79
C ASN A 159 -67.57 -39.43 0.02
N SER A 160 -67.42 -38.61 -1.03
CA SER A 160 -66.16 -38.54 -1.75
C SER A 160 -65.05 -37.93 -0.88
N PRO A 161 -63.81 -38.46 -0.92
CA PRO A 161 -62.67 -37.80 -0.31
C PRO A 161 -62.35 -36.47 -1.02
N GLY A 162 -61.50 -35.64 -0.40
CA GLY A 162 -60.96 -34.44 -1.06
C GLY A 162 -60.03 -34.79 -2.24
N ILE A 163 -59.75 -33.78 -3.08
CA ILE A 163 -58.80 -33.92 -4.21
C ILE A 163 -57.43 -34.36 -3.65
N PRO A 164 -56.78 -35.39 -4.24
CA PRO A 164 -55.39 -35.69 -3.94
C PRO A 164 -54.50 -34.48 -4.17
N ALA A 165 -53.49 -34.31 -3.32
CA ALA A 165 -52.46 -33.30 -3.45
C ALA A 165 -51.09 -33.91 -3.13
N ILE A 166 -50.05 -33.39 -3.79
CA ILE A 166 -48.67 -33.80 -3.49
C ILE A 166 -48.22 -33.18 -2.16
N ILE A 167 -47.43 -33.92 -1.39
CA ILE A 167 -46.81 -33.40 -0.17
C ILE A 167 -45.53 -32.64 -0.58
N ASP A 168 -45.55 -31.31 -0.40
CA ASP A 168 -44.41 -30.43 -0.65
C ASP A 168 -43.63 -30.19 0.66
N ASN A 169 -42.35 -30.56 0.67
CA ASN A 169 -41.46 -30.36 1.82
C ASN A 169 -40.72 -29.01 1.78
N GLY A 170 -40.92 -28.20 0.74
CA GLY A 170 -40.26 -26.90 0.56
C GLY A 170 -38.81 -26.98 0.08
N ASP A 171 -38.40 -28.10 -0.51
CA ASP A 171 -37.05 -28.34 -1.04
C ASP A 171 -36.88 -27.91 -2.52
N GLY A 172 -37.95 -27.42 -3.15
CA GLY A 172 -37.93 -26.96 -4.54
C GLY A 172 -38.17 -28.06 -5.57
N HIS A 173 -38.60 -29.25 -5.13
CA HIS A 173 -38.95 -30.39 -6.00
C HIS A 173 -40.43 -30.50 -6.36
N VAL A 174 -41.22 -29.53 -5.91
CA VAL A 174 -42.62 -29.36 -6.27
C VAL A 174 -42.83 -27.97 -6.84
N TYR A 175 -43.49 -27.91 -7.99
CA TYR A 175 -43.87 -26.65 -8.64
C TYR A 175 -45.35 -26.69 -9.02
N GLN A 176 -46.07 -25.59 -8.79
CA GLN A 176 -47.49 -25.49 -9.12
C GLN A 176 -47.73 -24.28 -10.02
N SER A 177 -48.45 -24.51 -11.12
CA SER A 177 -48.80 -23.46 -12.07
C SER A 177 -50.15 -23.74 -12.71
N ALA A 178 -51.03 -22.73 -12.72
CA ALA A 178 -52.37 -22.81 -13.33
C ALA A 178 -53.22 -24.03 -12.92
N GLY A 179 -53.09 -24.50 -11.66
CA GLY A 179 -53.79 -25.67 -11.15
C GLY A 179 -53.17 -27.02 -11.51
N ILE A 180 -52.03 -27.03 -12.19
CA ILE A 180 -51.23 -28.22 -12.48
C ILE A 180 -50.08 -28.30 -11.47
N SER A 181 -49.85 -29.50 -10.93
CA SER A 181 -48.68 -29.78 -10.08
C SER A 181 -47.61 -30.50 -10.89
N TYR A 182 -46.36 -30.16 -10.62
CA TYR A 182 -45.16 -30.78 -11.19
C TYR A 182 -44.28 -31.28 -10.05
N THR A 183 -43.62 -32.42 -10.25
CA THR A 183 -42.63 -32.93 -9.29
C THR A 183 -41.59 -33.79 -9.97
N ASN A 184 -40.37 -33.82 -9.43
CA ASN A 184 -39.37 -34.82 -9.79
C ASN A 184 -39.27 -35.97 -8.77
N TYR A 185 -40.08 -35.96 -7.72
CA TYR A 185 -40.06 -36.99 -6.69
C TYR A 185 -40.38 -38.37 -7.27
N GLN A 186 -39.60 -39.36 -6.83
CA GLN A 186 -39.93 -40.76 -6.94
C GLN A 186 -39.37 -41.48 -5.70
N PRO A 187 -40.20 -42.06 -4.83
CA PRO A 187 -41.66 -42.23 -4.95
C PRO A 187 -42.45 -40.91 -4.72
N VAL A 188 -43.64 -40.78 -5.33
CA VAL A 188 -44.48 -39.57 -5.23
C VAL A 188 -45.35 -39.60 -3.97
N PRO A 189 -45.18 -38.68 -3.00
CA PRO A 189 -45.98 -38.62 -1.79
C PRO A 189 -47.30 -37.87 -2.02
N LEU A 190 -48.44 -38.50 -1.71
CA LEU A 190 -49.78 -37.91 -1.86
C LEU A 190 -50.54 -37.88 -0.53
N THR A 191 -51.41 -36.89 -0.38
CA THR A 191 -52.37 -36.77 0.71
C THR A 191 -53.72 -36.29 0.18
N TRP A 192 -54.81 -36.58 0.90
CA TRP A 192 -56.15 -36.07 0.60
C TRP A 192 -56.94 -35.84 1.88
N LYS A 193 -58.01 -35.04 1.79
CA LYS A 193 -58.97 -34.91 2.90
C LYS A 193 -59.74 -36.23 3.06
N ALA A 194 -59.78 -36.77 4.27
CA ALA A 194 -60.46 -38.02 4.58
C ALA A 194 -61.96 -37.97 4.22
N ALA A 195 -62.49 -39.09 3.73
CA ALA A 195 -63.92 -39.28 3.56
C ALA A 195 -64.61 -39.43 4.94
N GLN A 196 -65.90 -39.09 4.98
CA GLN A 196 -66.77 -39.30 6.12
C GLN A 196 -67.79 -40.39 5.79
N ASP A 197 -68.00 -41.26 6.76
CA ASP A 197 -69.00 -42.30 6.67
C ASP A 197 -70.41 -41.73 6.90
N ASN A 198 -71.32 -42.05 5.98
CA ASN A 198 -72.69 -41.54 6.01
C ASN A 198 -73.59 -42.58 6.70
N PRO A 199 -74.42 -42.19 7.68
CA PRO A 199 -75.18 -43.16 8.43
C PRO A 199 -76.33 -43.75 7.61
N SER A 200 -76.55 -45.05 7.77
CA SER A 200 -77.86 -45.65 7.53
C SER A 200 -78.82 -45.27 8.66
N ILE A 201 -80.05 -44.90 8.33
CA ILE A 201 -81.09 -44.56 9.32
C ILE A 201 -82.13 -45.67 9.37
N TYR A 202 -82.26 -46.30 10.54
CA TYR A 202 -83.29 -47.32 10.78
C TYR A 202 -83.91 -47.15 12.16
N ASN A 203 -85.24 -47.13 12.23
CA ASN A 203 -86.01 -46.89 13.47
C ASN A 203 -85.51 -45.65 14.26
N GLY A 204 -85.05 -44.60 13.58
CA GLY A 204 -84.56 -43.37 14.19
C GLY A 204 -83.13 -43.43 14.77
N VAL A 205 -82.40 -44.52 14.53
CA VAL A 205 -81.01 -44.70 14.96
C VAL A 205 -80.06 -44.60 13.77
N GLU A 206 -78.95 -43.86 13.93
CA GLU A 206 -77.85 -43.79 12.97
C GLU A 206 -76.90 -44.99 13.12
N ILE A 207 -76.59 -45.65 12.01
CA ILE A 207 -75.70 -46.81 11.93
C ILE A 207 -74.55 -46.44 11.00
N LYS A 208 -73.32 -46.48 11.50
CA LYS A 208 -72.09 -46.15 10.77
C LYS A 208 -71.11 -47.31 10.89
N SER A 209 -70.44 -47.65 9.80
CA SER A 209 -69.43 -48.70 9.77
C SER A 209 -67.99 -48.17 9.82
N ASP A 210 -67.80 -46.84 9.71
CA ASP A 210 -66.54 -46.14 9.51
C ASP A 210 -65.82 -46.50 8.20
N ILE A 211 -64.87 -45.67 7.81
CA ILE A 211 -64.01 -45.92 6.65
C ILE A 211 -63.09 -47.12 6.91
N LYS A 212 -63.02 -48.06 5.96
CA LYS A 212 -62.10 -49.19 5.95
C LYS A 212 -60.83 -48.86 5.18
N GLU A 213 -60.97 -48.39 3.95
CA GLU A 213 -59.84 -48.21 3.02
C GLU A 213 -60.15 -47.18 1.91
N TYR A 214 -59.09 -46.63 1.33
CA TYR A 214 -59.12 -45.79 0.15
C TYR A 214 -58.60 -46.56 -1.07
N ILE A 215 -59.24 -46.34 -2.21
CA ILE A 215 -58.92 -46.97 -3.50
C ILE A 215 -58.56 -45.85 -4.47
N LEU A 216 -57.36 -45.92 -5.05
CA LEU A 216 -56.88 -44.94 -6.03
C LEU A 216 -57.19 -45.41 -7.44
N ASP A 217 -57.53 -44.45 -8.29
CA ASP A 217 -57.54 -44.60 -9.74
C ASP A 217 -56.41 -43.72 -10.29
N ILE A 218 -55.51 -44.34 -11.07
CA ILE A 218 -54.42 -43.65 -11.74
C ILE A 218 -54.60 -43.87 -13.24
N ASN A 219 -54.81 -42.79 -13.98
CA ASN A 219 -55.01 -42.80 -15.43
C ASN A 219 -56.20 -43.68 -15.89
N ASN A 220 -57.30 -43.68 -15.14
CA ASN A 220 -58.49 -44.53 -15.38
C ASN A 220 -58.21 -46.03 -15.24
N LEU A 221 -57.15 -46.39 -14.52
CA LEU A 221 -56.85 -47.74 -14.10
C LEU A 221 -57.02 -47.79 -12.57
N GLU A 222 -58.16 -48.29 -12.11
CA GLU A 222 -58.37 -48.55 -10.68
C GLU A 222 -57.25 -49.47 -10.19
N GLN A 223 -56.42 -48.92 -9.30
CA GLN A 223 -55.33 -49.68 -8.71
C GLN A 223 -55.91 -50.74 -7.78
N SER A 224 -55.35 -51.95 -7.83
CA SER A 224 -55.69 -53.02 -6.88
C SER A 224 -55.22 -52.70 -5.45
N GLN A 225 -54.32 -51.73 -5.29
CA GLN A 225 -53.80 -51.29 -4.00
C GLN A 225 -54.82 -50.46 -3.24
N THR A 226 -55.04 -50.83 -1.98
CA THR A 226 -55.89 -50.09 -1.05
C THR A 226 -55.06 -49.53 0.12
N TYR A 227 -55.49 -48.40 0.66
CA TYR A 227 -54.76 -47.69 1.72
C TYR A 227 -55.66 -47.48 2.94
N GLY A 228 -55.19 -47.85 4.14
CA GLY A 228 -55.93 -47.65 5.39
C GLY A 228 -55.93 -46.20 5.90
N THR A 229 -55.15 -45.31 5.26
CA THR A 229 -54.96 -43.91 5.65
C THR A 229 -55.22 -42.97 4.47
N ASN A 230 -55.46 -41.69 4.74
CA ASN A 230 -55.70 -40.65 3.73
C ASN A 230 -54.40 -40.06 3.12
N GLN A 231 -53.39 -40.90 2.98
CA GLN A 231 -52.08 -40.56 2.40
C GLN A 231 -51.38 -41.83 1.91
N CYS A 232 -50.54 -41.69 0.88
CA CYS A 232 -49.74 -42.79 0.33
C CYS A 232 -48.46 -42.28 -0.33
N SER A 233 -47.56 -43.20 -0.70
CA SER A 233 -46.39 -42.91 -1.54
C SER A 233 -46.39 -43.86 -2.73
N LEU A 234 -46.49 -43.30 -3.95
CA LEU A 234 -46.58 -44.06 -5.18
C LEU A 234 -45.18 -44.32 -5.72
N ALA A 235 -44.77 -45.59 -5.73
CA ALA A 235 -43.42 -45.99 -6.09
C ALA A 235 -43.01 -45.66 -7.52
N THR A 236 -43.96 -45.74 -8.46
CA THR A 236 -43.71 -45.50 -9.89
C THR A 236 -44.90 -44.82 -10.54
N LEU A 237 -44.78 -43.52 -10.75
CA LEU A 237 -45.58 -42.79 -11.74
C LEU A 237 -44.75 -42.58 -13.02
N ALA A 238 -45.41 -42.61 -14.17
CA ALA A 238 -44.76 -42.41 -15.46
C ALA A 238 -44.38 -40.94 -15.65
N GLN A 239 -43.27 -40.68 -16.36
CA GLN A 239 -42.91 -39.32 -16.77
C GLN A 239 -44.06 -38.66 -17.54
N GLY A 240 -44.34 -37.40 -17.22
CA GLY A 240 -45.42 -36.61 -17.80
C GLY A 240 -46.72 -36.70 -17.02
N GLU A 241 -47.83 -36.48 -17.73
CA GLU A 241 -49.16 -36.32 -17.12
C GLU A 241 -49.65 -37.61 -16.48
N ASN A 242 -50.06 -37.51 -15.21
CA ASN A 242 -50.74 -38.54 -14.44
C ASN A 242 -52.02 -37.95 -13.85
N LYS A 243 -53.14 -38.64 -14.04
CA LYS A 243 -54.47 -38.26 -13.55
C LYS A 243 -54.86 -39.15 -12.39
N ILE A 244 -55.09 -38.56 -11.22
CA ILE A 244 -55.24 -39.32 -9.98
C ILE A 244 -56.57 -38.94 -9.31
N LYS A 245 -57.38 -39.95 -8.99
CA LYS A 245 -58.61 -39.82 -8.18
C LYS A 245 -58.60 -40.84 -7.05
N VAL A 246 -59.34 -40.56 -6.00
CA VAL A 246 -59.46 -41.47 -4.85
C VAL A 246 -60.94 -41.62 -4.44
N LYS A 247 -61.35 -42.82 -4.08
CA LYS A 247 -62.66 -43.12 -3.46
C LYS A 247 -62.45 -43.90 -2.16
N ALA A 248 -63.46 -43.93 -1.29
CA ALA A 248 -63.42 -44.64 -0.02
C ALA A 248 -64.39 -45.83 -0.02
N ARG A 249 -64.03 -46.86 0.74
CA ARG A 249 -64.90 -48.00 1.10
C ARG A 249 -65.02 -48.06 2.61
N ASP A 250 -66.24 -48.23 3.11
CA ASP A 250 -66.51 -48.40 4.54
C ASP A 250 -66.28 -49.85 5.03
N LYS A 251 -66.46 -50.12 6.32
CA LYS A 251 -66.32 -51.49 6.87
C LYS A 251 -67.51 -52.40 6.52
N ALA A 252 -68.64 -51.84 6.08
CA ALA A 252 -69.76 -52.60 5.54
C ALA A 252 -69.57 -53.06 4.09
N GLY A 253 -68.61 -52.47 3.38
CA GLY A 253 -68.30 -52.77 1.98
C GLY A 253 -68.95 -51.80 0.99
N ASN A 254 -69.63 -50.75 1.45
CA ASN A 254 -70.19 -49.74 0.56
C ASN A 254 -69.08 -48.86 0.00
N ILE A 255 -69.15 -48.54 -1.31
CA ILE A 255 -68.12 -47.81 -2.04
C ILE A 255 -68.66 -46.44 -2.45
N GLY A 256 -67.98 -45.38 -2.02
CA GLY A 256 -68.34 -44.00 -2.34
C GLY A 256 -67.95 -43.58 -3.76
N SER A 257 -68.34 -42.35 -4.14
CA SER A 257 -67.89 -41.72 -5.39
C SER A 257 -66.42 -41.28 -5.32
N PHE A 258 -65.80 -41.13 -6.49
CA PHE A 258 -64.45 -40.56 -6.61
C PHE A 258 -64.41 -39.08 -6.19
N SER A 259 -63.24 -38.66 -5.71
CA SER A 259 -62.84 -37.26 -5.59
C SER A 259 -62.80 -36.58 -6.97
N GLU A 260 -62.63 -35.25 -7.00
CA GLU A 260 -62.15 -34.60 -8.22
C GLU A 260 -60.74 -35.08 -8.59
N GLU A 261 -60.35 -34.85 -9.84
CA GLU A 261 -59.09 -35.34 -10.44
C GLU A 261 -57.93 -34.40 -10.12
N LEU A 262 -56.82 -34.96 -9.62
CA LEU A 262 -55.52 -34.30 -9.62
C LEU A 262 -54.83 -34.55 -10.96
N THR A 263 -54.42 -33.49 -11.64
CA THR A 263 -53.48 -33.54 -12.76
C THR A 263 -52.06 -33.27 -12.24
N LEU A 264 -51.21 -34.30 -12.25
CA LEU A 264 -49.82 -34.25 -11.78
C LEU A 264 -48.87 -34.59 -12.93
N PHE A 265 -47.88 -33.73 -13.16
CA PHE A 265 -46.76 -34.02 -14.06
C PHE A 265 -45.57 -34.52 -13.27
N VAL A 266 -45.10 -35.72 -13.59
CA VAL A 266 -43.80 -36.19 -13.10
C VAL A 266 -42.75 -35.74 -14.09
N ASP A 267 -41.80 -34.95 -13.62
CA ASP A 267 -40.72 -34.38 -14.39
C ASP A 267 -39.36 -34.72 -13.80
N GLN A 268 -38.71 -35.76 -14.33
CA GLN A 268 -37.35 -36.17 -13.95
C GLN A 268 -36.32 -35.83 -15.04
N ILE A 269 -36.72 -35.08 -16.07
CA ILE A 269 -35.86 -34.77 -17.22
C ILE A 269 -35.28 -33.38 -16.99
N ALA A 270 -33.95 -33.32 -16.90
CA ALA A 270 -33.27 -32.03 -16.81
C ALA A 270 -33.44 -31.20 -18.09
N PRO A 271 -33.37 -29.86 -18.00
CA PRO A 271 -33.32 -28.98 -19.16
C PRO A 271 -32.18 -29.32 -20.12
N SER A 272 -32.29 -28.84 -21.38
CA SER A 272 -31.18 -28.92 -22.32
C SER A 272 -29.95 -28.16 -21.82
N ILE A 273 -28.76 -28.60 -22.19
CA ILE A 273 -27.49 -27.94 -21.82
C ILE A 273 -27.50 -26.51 -22.39
N PRO A 274 -27.15 -25.49 -21.60
CA PRO A 274 -26.99 -24.13 -22.10
C PRO A 274 -25.89 -24.03 -23.17
N GLY A 275 -25.97 -23.02 -24.04
CA GLY A 275 -24.86 -22.72 -24.95
C GLY A 275 -23.56 -22.44 -24.21
N ALA A 276 -22.42 -22.59 -24.89
CA ALA A 276 -21.13 -22.22 -24.31
C ALA A 276 -21.14 -20.71 -23.96
N PRO A 277 -20.72 -20.31 -22.74
CA PRO A 277 -20.64 -18.92 -22.37
C PRO A 277 -19.72 -18.14 -23.30
N THR A 278 -20.07 -16.90 -23.58
CA THR A 278 -19.28 -15.96 -24.38
C THR A 278 -19.12 -14.67 -23.60
N THR A 279 -18.05 -13.94 -23.90
CA THR A 279 -17.77 -12.62 -23.34
C THR A 279 -17.02 -11.81 -24.38
N VAL A 280 -17.08 -10.48 -24.28
CA VAL A 280 -16.37 -9.59 -25.20
C VAL A 280 -14.87 -9.86 -25.06
N ASN A 281 -14.30 -10.40 -26.13
CA ASN A 281 -12.88 -10.67 -26.22
C ASN A 281 -12.41 -10.52 -27.68
N GLN A 282 -11.10 -10.31 -27.83
CA GLN A 282 -10.40 -10.28 -29.08
C GLN A 282 -9.23 -11.25 -28.97
N ASN A 283 -9.23 -12.31 -29.80
CA ASN A 283 -8.21 -13.36 -29.80
C ASN A 283 -7.96 -14.00 -28.41
N GLY A 284 -9.02 -14.16 -27.59
CA GLY A 284 -8.92 -14.74 -26.25
C GLY A 284 -8.52 -13.74 -25.14
N TYR A 285 -8.34 -12.46 -25.47
CA TYR A 285 -8.02 -11.40 -24.51
C TYR A 285 -9.12 -10.35 -24.40
N THR A 286 -9.19 -9.64 -23.28
CA THR A 286 -10.12 -8.51 -23.09
C THR A 286 -9.54 -7.48 -22.14
N HIS A 287 -9.84 -6.19 -22.35
CA HIS A 287 -9.45 -5.10 -21.45
C HIS A 287 -10.62 -4.64 -20.54
N ALA A 288 -11.73 -5.39 -20.54
CA ALA A 288 -12.92 -5.02 -19.79
C ALA A 288 -12.69 -5.16 -18.28
N ALA A 289 -12.94 -4.08 -17.54
CA ALA A 289 -12.90 -4.09 -16.07
C ALA A 289 -14.02 -4.96 -15.44
N ASN A 290 -15.09 -5.20 -16.19
CA ASN A 290 -16.18 -6.10 -15.83
C ASN A 290 -16.35 -7.14 -16.95
N LEU A 291 -16.32 -8.43 -16.61
CA LEU A 291 -16.61 -9.51 -17.52
C LEU A 291 -18.11 -9.79 -17.51
N THR A 292 -18.74 -9.64 -18.67
CA THR A 292 -20.14 -10.01 -18.88
C THR A 292 -20.20 -11.29 -19.70
N TRP A 293 -20.62 -12.37 -19.05
CA TRP A 293 -20.86 -13.66 -19.67
C TRP A 293 -22.28 -13.73 -20.20
N THR A 294 -22.45 -14.24 -21.42
CA THR A 294 -23.74 -14.50 -22.07
C THR A 294 -23.75 -15.89 -22.71
N TRP A 295 -24.89 -16.57 -22.73
CA TRP A 295 -25.02 -17.91 -23.31
C TRP A 295 -26.38 -18.11 -23.98
N ASP A 296 -26.41 -18.97 -24.99
CA ASP A 296 -27.67 -19.37 -25.63
C ASP A 296 -28.57 -20.11 -24.65
N ALA A 297 -29.88 -19.88 -24.77
CA ALA A 297 -30.86 -20.37 -23.82
C ALA A 297 -31.05 -21.89 -23.87
N SER A 298 -31.20 -22.46 -22.68
CA SER A 298 -31.72 -23.80 -22.51
C SER A 298 -33.22 -23.82 -22.74
N SER A 299 -33.72 -25.01 -23.08
CA SER A 299 -35.14 -25.30 -23.19
C SER A 299 -35.50 -26.44 -22.27
N ASP A 300 -36.66 -26.32 -21.64
CA ASP A 300 -37.34 -27.41 -20.96
C ASP A 300 -38.80 -27.37 -21.39
N THR A 301 -39.21 -28.37 -22.15
CA THR A 301 -40.51 -28.40 -22.84
C THR A 301 -41.29 -29.64 -22.43
N THR A 302 -42.61 -29.57 -22.55
CA THR A 302 -43.56 -30.62 -22.17
C THR A 302 -43.06 -32.03 -22.53
N PRO A 303 -43.00 -32.97 -21.56
CA PRO A 303 -43.64 -32.94 -20.24
C PRO A 303 -42.92 -32.16 -19.11
N GLY A 304 -41.89 -31.36 -19.42
CA GLY A 304 -41.14 -30.60 -18.42
C GLY A 304 -41.92 -29.56 -17.61
N SER A 305 -41.39 -29.22 -16.45
CA SER A 305 -41.89 -28.18 -15.53
C SER A 305 -41.54 -26.76 -15.95
N GLY A 306 -40.73 -26.61 -17.00
CA GLY A 306 -40.27 -25.37 -17.57
C GLY A 306 -38.98 -24.88 -16.91
N LEU A 307 -38.22 -24.09 -17.67
CA LEU A 307 -36.94 -23.54 -17.21
C LEU A 307 -37.15 -22.52 -16.07
N LYS A 308 -36.47 -22.73 -14.94
CA LYS A 308 -36.43 -21.80 -13.80
C LYS A 308 -35.29 -20.79 -13.93
N GLY A 309 -34.15 -21.22 -14.46
CA GLY A 309 -32.99 -20.35 -14.67
C GLY A 309 -31.68 -21.13 -14.87
N TYR A 310 -30.58 -20.52 -14.45
CA TYR A 310 -29.23 -21.03 -14.62
C TYR A 310 -28.41 -20.90 -13.33
N GLN A 311 -27.36 -21.69 -13.23
CA GLN A 311 -26.31 -21.57 -12.21
C GLN A 311 -24.96 -21.37 -12.89
N VAL A 312 -24.22 -20.35 -12.45
CA VAL A 312 -22.97 -19.89 -13.08
C VAL A 312 -21.78 -20.23 -12.21
N TYR A 313 -20.73 -20.78 -12.80
CA TYR A 313 -19.47 -21.08 -12.13
C TYR A 313 -18.30 -20.45 -12.91
N VAL A 314 -17.46 -19.69 -12.21
CA VAL A 314 -16.29 -19.03 -12.79
C VAL A 314 -15.06 -19.27 -11.92
N VAL A 315 -13.99 -19.75 -12.54
CA VAL A 315 -12.69 -20.03 -11.89
C VAL A 315 -11.58 -19.26 -12.59
N LYS A 316 -10.60 -18.78 -11.81
CA LYS A 316 -9.40 -18.13 -12.34
C LYS A 316 -8.37 -19.15 -12.83
N ASP A 317 -7.40 -18.69 -13.60
CA ASP A 317 -6.25 -19.48 -14.05
C ASP A 317 -5.34 -19.99 -12.91
N ASP A 318 -5.32 -19.28 -11.78
CA ASP A 318 -4.66 -19.73 -10.54
C ASP A 318 -5.43 -20.81 -9.75
N GLY A 319 -6.63 -21.20 -10.21
CA GLY A 319 -7.50 -22.18 -9.57
C GLY A 319 -8.50 -21.59 -8.55
N THR A 320 -8.45 -20.30 -8.26
CA THR A 320 -9.37 -19.63 -7.32
C THR A 320 -10.78 -19.54 -7.90
N VAL A 321 -11.78 -19.95 -7.14
CA VAL A 321 -13.20 -19.80 -7.52
C VAL A 321 -13.63 -18.34 -7.35
N ALA A 322 -13.99 -17.69 -8.45
CA ALA A 322 -14.51 -16.32 -8.46
C ALA A 322 -16.03 -16.29 -8.27
N VAL A 323 -16.74 -17.30 -8.79
CA VAL A 323 -18.20 -17.45 -8.70
C VAL A 323 -18.52 -18.92 -8.51
N ASP A 324 -19.24 -19.26 -7.45
CA ASP A 324 -19.59 -20.64 -7.10
C ASP A 324 -21.10 -20.89 -7.26
N TRP A 325 -21.48 -21.47 -8.40
CA TRP A 325 -22.86 -21.87 -8.76
C TRP A 325 -23.96 -20.86 -8.41
N VAL A 326 -23.68 -19.57 -8.68
CA VAL A 326 -24.63 -18.48 -8.40
C VAL A 326 -25.81 -18.58 -9.35
N SER A 327 -27.03 -18.47 -8.81
CA SER A 327 -28.26 -18.60 -9.59
C SER A 327 -28.64 -17.29 -10.31
N THR A 328 -29.11 -17.39 -11.54
CA THR A 328 -29.64 -16.28 -12.33
C THR A 328 -30.84 -16.73 -13.18
N THR A 329 -31.82 -15.85 -13.36
CA THR A 329 -32.99 -16.10 -14.22
C THR A 329 -32.78 -15.60 -15.65
N THR A 330 -31.65 -14.95 -15.93
CA THR A 330 -31.31 -14.40 -17.24
C THR A 330 -30.16 -15.15 -17.88
N ASN A 331 -30.04 -15.05 -19.20
CA ASN A 331 -28.96 -15.60 -20.01
C ASN A 331 -27.64 -14.80 -19.92
N SER A 332 -27.39 -14.18 -18.77
CA SER A 332 -26.25 -13.32 -18.55
C SER A 332 -25.83 -13.28 -17.07
N TYR A 333 -24.53 -13.10 -16.85
CA TYR A 333 -23.93 -12.83 -15.54
C TYR A 333 -22.71 -11.93 -15.67
N SER A 334 -22.56 -10.94 -14.77
CA SER A 334 -21.43 -10.01 -14.78
C SER A 334 -20.64 -10.05 -13.47
N GLN A 335 -19.32 -9.88 -13.57
CA GLN A 335 -18.42 -9.77 -12.43
C GLN A 335 -17.25 -8.82 -12.72
N GLU A 336 -16.63 -8.29 -11.67
CA GLU A 336 -15.37 -7.55 -11.80
C GLU A 336 -14.21 -8.46 -12.23
N SER A 337 -13.20 -7.84 -12.84
CA SER A 337 -12.03 -8.52 -13.40
C SER A 337 -10.73 -7.93 -12.86
N ILE A 338 -9.71 -8.80 -12.77
CA ILE A 338 -8.36 -8.46 -12.31
C ILE A 338 -7.43 -8.50 -13.51
N ASP A 339 -6.54 -7.51 -13.62
CA ASP A 339 -5.63 -7.41 -14.74
C ASP A 339 -4.62 -8.57 -14.74
N GLY A 340 -4.28 -9.08 -15.92
CA GLY A 340 -3.41 -10.23 -16.11
C GLY A 340 -4.02 -11.60 -15.81
N ALA A 341 -5.20 -11.66 -15.15
CA ALA A 341 -5.83 -12.92 -14.76
C ALA A 341 -6.65 -13.55 -15.90
N GLY A 342 -6.59 -14.88 -16.00
CA GLY A 342 -7.49 -15.68 -16.82
C GLY A 342 -8.76 -16.07 -16.08
N TYR A 343 -9.92 -16.12 -16.76
CA TYR A 343 -11.19 -16.56 -16.21
C TYR A 343 -11.82 -17.61 -17.11
N THR A 344 -12.25 -18.72 -16.51
CA THR A 344 -12.96 -19.81 -17.18
C THR A 344 -14.37 -19.91 -16.62
N CYS A 345 -15.37 -19.74 -17.48
CA CYS A 345 -16.79 -19.77 -17.13
C CYS A 345 -17.48 -21.01 -17.70
N LYS A 346 -18.34 -21.63 -16.89
CA LYS A 346 -19.31 -22.65 -17.31
C LYS A 346 -20.66 -22.41 -16.64
N VAL A 347 -21.72 -22.87 -17.27
CA VAL A 347 -23.08 -22.62 -16.82
C VAL A 347 -23.93 -23.88 -16.95
N ARG A 348 -24.91 -24.08 -16.07
CA ARG A 348 -25.90 -25.17 -16.18
C ARG A 348 -27.30 -24.63 -15.95
N ALA A 349 -28.30 -25.26 -16.54
CA ALA A 349 -29.70 -24.89 -16.39
C ALA A 349 -30.37 -25.67 -15.25
N ILE A 350 -31.44 -25.10 -14.71
CA ILE A 350 -32.31 -25.71 -13.71
C ILE A 350 -33.78 -25.49 -14.08
N ASP A 351 -34.61 -26.52 -13.98
CA ASP A 351 -36.06 -26.41 -14.17
C ASP A 351 -36.79 -26.01 -12.87
N ASN A 352 -38.12 -25.90 -12.94
CA ASN A 352 -38.94 -25.48 -11.81
C ASN A 352 -39.04 -26.52 -10.68
N VAL A 353 -38.76 -27.80 -10.96
CA VAL A 353 -38.74 -28.89 -9.96
C VAL A 353 -37.32 -29.30 -9.55
N GLY A 354 -36.31 -28.52 -9.93
CA GLY A 354 -34.93 -28.66 -9.46
C GLY A 354 -34.05 -29.65 -10.20
N ASN A 355 -34.45 -30.17 -11.38
CA ASN A 355 -33.54 -30.98 -12.18
C ASN A 355 -32.47 -30.11 -12.82
N LEU A 356 -31.21 -30.53 -12.70
CA LEU A 356 -30.04 -29.81 -13.23
C LEU A 356 -29.58 -30.41 -14.54
N SER A 357 -29.34 -29.56 -15.55
CA SER A 357 -28.68 -30.00 -16.79
C SER A 357 -27.22 -30.37 -16.54
N TYR A 358 -26.59 -31.02 -17.52
CA TYR A 358 -25.13 -31.02 -17.59
C TYR A 358 -24.59 -29.59 -17.76
N GLU A 359 -23.31 -29.42 -17.42
CA GLU A 359 -22.60 -28.16 -17.56
C GLU A 359 -22.31 -27.86 -19.04
N SER A 360 -22.36 -26.58 -19.41
CA SER A 360 -21.93 -26.10 -20.73
C SER A 360 -20.45 -26.38 -20.97
N ILE A 361 -20.03 -26.32 -22.23
CA ILE A 361 -18.60 -26.26 -22.58
C ILE A 361 -17.99 -25.01 -21.90
N PRO A 362 -16.87 -25.13 -21.18
CA PRO A 362 -16.23 -23.99 -20.53
C PRO A 362 -15.54 -23.08 -21.55
N VAL A 363 -15.56 -21.77 -21.30
CA VAL A 363 -14.86 -20.77 -22.13
C VAL A 363 -13.93 -19.94 -21.27
N THR A 364 -12.72 -19.74 -21.78
CA THR A 364 -11.65 -18.99 -21.10
C THR A 364 -11.37 -17.67 -21.81
N VAL A 365 -11.18 -16.61 -21.04
CA VAL A 365 -10.68 -15.31 -21.50
C VAL A 365 -9.58 -14.83 -20.55
N LYS A 366 -8.56 -14.14 -21.08
CA LYS A 366 -7.54 -13.47 -20.26
C LYS A 366 -7.73 -11.97 -20.26
N VAL A 367 -7.64 -11.36 -19.08
CA VAL A 367 -7.74 -9.91 -18.94
C VAL A 367 -6.37 -9.30 -19.19
N ASP A 368 -6.32 -8.32 -20.08
CA ASP A 368 -5.14 -7.50 -20.35
C ASP A 368 -5.53 -6.03 -20.49
N ARG A 369 -5.16 -5.27 -19.47
CA ARG A 369 -5.22 -3.81 -19.38
C ARG A 369 -3.81 -3.23 -19.30
N SER A 370 -2.78 -4.07 -19.47
CA SER A 370 -1.41 -3.61 -19.54
C SER A 370 -1.20 -2.81 -20.82
N VAL A 371 -0.21 -1.93 -20.82
CA VAL A 371 0.04 -1.01 -21.93
C VAL A 371 1.48 -1.17 -22.42
N PRO A 372 1.73 -1.24 -23.74
CA PRO A 372 3.09 -1.39 -24.25
C PRO A 372 3.95 -0.16 -23.93
N GLN A 373 5.15 -0.38 -23.37
CA GLN A 373 6.07 0.70 -22.98
C GLN A 373 7.17 0.88 -24.03
N VAL A 374 7.25 2.08 -24.64
CA VAL A 374 8.29 2.43 -25.62
C VAL A 374 9.52 3.00 -24.93
N SER A 375 10.69 2.78 -25.52
CA SER A 375 11.92 3.52 -25.20
C SER A 375 12.58 4.03 -26.48
N LEU A 376 13.17 5.23 -26.42
CA LEU A 376 13.84 5.86 -27.56
C LEU A 376 15.27 5.31 -27.74
N THR A 377 15.79 5.41 -28.97
CA THR A 377 17.22 5.19 -29.24
C THR A 377 18.06 6.37 -28.74
N GLU A 378 19.38 6.23 -28.68
CA GLU A 378 20.30 7.29 -28.22
C GLU A 378 20.19 8.58 -29.07
N TYR A 379 19.98 8.44 -30.38
CA TYR A 379 19.75 9.54 -31.32
C TYR A 379 18.44 9.32 -32.08
N PRO A 380 17.30 9.69 -31.47
CA PRO A 380 15.99 9.30 -32.00
C PRO A 380 15.55 10.16 -33.19
N LEU A 381 16.15 11.34 -33.42
CA LEU A 381 15.78 12.25 -34.50
C LEU A 381 16.83 12.38 -35.60
N HIS A 382 16.37 12.38 -36.85
CA HIS A 382 17.20 12.62 -38.04
C HIS A 382 16.50 13.55 -39.03
N GLN A 383 17.17 14.61 -39.50
CA GLN A 383 16.64 15.55 -40.51
C GLN A 383 17.29 15.32 -41.88
N SER A 384 16.47 15.37 -42.95
CA SER A 384 16.94 15.46 -44.32
C SER A 384 16.13 16.52 -45.09
N GLY A 385 16.76 17.63 -45.48
CA GLY A 385 16.04 18.80 -46.00
C GLY A 385 15.00 19.29 -44.99
N ASN A 386 13.74 19.49 -45.38
CA ASN A 386 12.68 19.91 -44.46
C ASN A 386 11.90 18.72 -43.84
N GLN A 387 12.42 17.49 -43.87
CA GLN A 387 11.78 16.30 -43.30
C GLN A 387 12.49 15.82 -42.04
N LEU A 388 11.71 15.37 -41.07
CA LEU A 388 12.16 14.82 -39.80
C LEU A 388 11.76 13.35 -39.68
N SER A 389 12.67 12.50 -39.22
CA SER A 389 12.42 11.09 -38.92
C SER A 389 12.67 10.80 -37.44
N LEU A 390 11.79 10.00 -36.83
CA LEU A 390 11.87 9.49 -35.45
C LEU A 390 12.16 7.98 -35.45
N SER A 391 13.05 7.50 -34.59
CA SER A 391 13.36 6.08 -34.38
C SER A 391 13.33 5.69 -32.90
N TRP A 392 12.93 4.45 -32.61
CA TRP A 392 12.80 3.90 -31.24
C TRP A 392 13.13 2.40 -31.18
N ASN A 393 13.26 1.85 -29.97
CA ASN A 393 13.54 0.43 -29.76
C ASN A 393 12.28 -0.43 -29.95
N THR A 394 12.45 -1.69 -30.37
CA THR A 394 11.35 -2.65 -30.48
C THR A 394 10.68 -2.88 -29.13
N VAL A 395 9.35 -2.81 -29.08
CA VAL A 395 8.53 -3.06 -27.90
C VAL A 395 7.87 -4.43 -27.98
N ILE A 396 7.78 -5.10 -26.83
CA ILE A 396 7.00 -6.32 -26.64
C ILE A 396 5.93 -6.01 -25.58
N ASP A 397 4.72 -6.47 -25.84
CA ASP A 397 3.64 -6.51 -24.84
C ASP A 397 3.40 -7.97 -24.46
N THR A 398 3.45 -8.28 -23.17
CA THR A 398 3.34 -9.66 -22.66
C THR A 398 1.90 -10.15 -22.51
N GLY A 399 0.92 -9.27 -22.72
CA GLY A 399 -0.50 -9.59 -22.68
C GLY A 399 -1.03 -9.96 -24.07
N SER A 400 -1.90 -9.12 -24.61
CA SER A 400 -2.54 -9.26 -25.91
C SER A 400 -1.57 -9.04 -27.08
N GLY A 401 -0.37 -8.52 -26.80
CA GLY A 401 0.67 -8.32 -27.79
C GLY A 401 0.58 -6.95 -28.48
N LEU A 402 1.70 -6.49 -29.03
CA LEU A 402 1.76 -5.20 -29.70
C LEU A 402 1.00 -5.24 -31.04
N LYS A 403 0.16 -4.24 -31.30
CA LYS A 403 -0.51 -4.04 -32.60
C LYS A 403 0.31 -3.13 -33.51
N ASN A 404 0.60 -1.92 -33.04
CA ASN A 404 1.37 -0.90 -33.76
C ASN A 404 1.85 0.20 -32.79
N TYR A 405 2.53 1.20 -33.34
CA TYR A 405 2.93 2.42 -32.65
C TYR A 405 2.07 3.58 -33.15
N GLU A 406 1.80 4.53 -32.26
CA GLU A 406 1.30 5.85 -32.61
C GLU A 406 2.44 6.86 -32.49
N VAL A 407 2.59 7.72 -33.49
CA VAL A 407 3.66 8.71 -33.59
C VAL A 407 3.08 10.08 -33.85
N ALA A 408 3.64 11.09 -33.21
CA ALA A 408 3.17 12.46 -33.38
C ALA A 408 4.31 13.48 -33.40
N LEU A 409 4.04 14.62 -34.03
CA LEU A 409 4.92 15.78 -34.07
C LEU A 409 4.17 16.98 -33.47
N THR A 410 4.79 17.70 -32.54
CA THR A 410 4.21 18.91 -31.91
C THR A 410 5.16 20.09 -32.02
N SER A 411 4.65 21.31 -31.84
CA SER A 411 5.44 22.56 -31.77
C SER A 411 5.83 22.98 -30.35
N THR A 412 5.43 22.20 -29.34
CA THR A 412 5.66 22.47 -27.92
C THR A 412 6.10 21.19 -27.21
N ALA A 413 6.75 21.32 -26.05
CA ALA A 413 7.22 20.19 -25.23
C ALA A 413 6.09 19.39 -24.56
N ILE A 414 4.84 19.58 -24.99
CA ILE A 414 3.65 18.96 -24.43
C ILE A 414 3.31 17.74 -25.30
N ALA A 415 3.17 16.58 -24.66
CA ALA A 415 2.73 15.37 -25.32
C ALA A 415 1.34 15.57 -25.95
N PRO A 416 1.02 14.91 -27.07
CA PRO A 416 -0.31 14.95 -27.66
C PRO A 416 -1.37 14.53 -26.64
N ASP A 417 -2.38 15.38 -26.44
CA ASP A 417 -3.61 15.05 -25.72
C ASP A 417 -4.71 14.60 -26.68
N ASP A 418 -5.82 14.11 -26.15
CA ASP A 418 -6.96 13.67 -26.97
C ASP A 418 -7.67 14.83 -27.70
N THR A 419 -7.36 16.10 -27.36
CA THR A 419 -7.92 17.28 -28.03
C THR A 419 -7.14 17.70 -29.29
N GLN A 420 -5.95 17.10 -29.51
CA GLN A 420 -5.04 17.34 -30.64
C GLN A 420 -4.62 18.81 -30.84
N ALA A 421 -4.88 19.70 -29.88
CA ALA A 421 -4.83 21.15 -30.08
C ALA A 421 -3.42 21.74 -30.32
N GLN A 422 -2.37 20.92 -30.29
CA GLN A 422 -0.96 21.32 -30.48
C GLN A 422 -0.18 20.33 -31.37
N VAL A 423 -0.90 19.44 -32.07
CA VAL A 423 -0.34 18.37 -32.89
C VAL A 423 -0.25 18.81 -34.34
N LEU A 424 0.95 18.74 -34.90
CA LEU A 424 1.23 19.05 -36.31
C LEU A 424 0.99 17.84 -37.21
N GLU A 425 1.28 16.64 -36.70
CA GLU A 425 1.05 15.36 -37.37
C GLU A 425 0.81 14.28 -36.32
N ASN A 426 -0.11 13.36 -36.61
CA ASN A 426 -0.30 12.14 -35.83
C ASN A 426 -0.72 10.99 -36.76
N THR A 427 -0.09 9.84 -36.60
CA THR A 427 -0.44 8.63 -37.37
C THR A 427 0.02 7.37 -36.64
N THR A 428 -0.27 6.20 -37.23
CA THR A 428 0.19 4.91 -36.72
C THR A 428 1.14 4.21 -37.69
N THR A 429 2.11 3.46 -37.16
CA THR A 429 3.06 2.65 -37.94
C THR A 429 3.38 1.33 -37.23
N SER A 430 3.66 0.27 -37.98
CA SER A 430 4.17 -0.99 -37.41
C SER A 430 5.70 -1.09 -37.42
N ALA A 431 6.39 -0.13 -38.04
CA ALA A 431 7.85 -0.05 -38.04
C ALA A 431 8.37 0.63 -36.77
N THR A 432 9.65 0.43 -36.45
CA THR A 432 10.35 1.09 -35.32
C THR A 432 10.97 2.44 -35.70
N GLN A 433 10.60 2.97 -36.87
CA GLN A 433 10.99 4.28 -37.36
C GLN A 433 9.85 4.89 -38.17
N TYR A 434 9.76 6.22 -38.17
CA TYR A 434 8.78 6.96 -38.94
C TYR A 434 9.33 8.29 -39.45
N THR A 435 9.05 8.63 -40.72
CA THR A 435 9.38 9.92 -41.30
C THR A 435 8.12 10.76 -41.41
N PHE A 436 8.08 11.90 -40.73
CA PHE A 436 6.94 12.80 -40.73
C PHE A 436 6.75 13.44 -42.11
N ALA A 437 5.50 13.48 -42.58
CA ALA A 437 5.13 14.15 -43.83
C ALA A 437 5.21 15.68 -43.71
N THR A 438 4.96 16.20 -42.50
CA THR A 438 5.01 17.60 -42.13
C THR A 438 6.40 18.14 -42.37
N LYS A 439 6.46 19.19 -43.18
CA LYS A 439 7.69 19.92 -43.42
C LYS A 439 7.97 20.84 -42.23
N ILE A 440 9.12 20.66 -41.61
CA ILE A 440 9.59 21.52 -40.53
C ILE A 440 10.22 22.79 -41.12
N ASN A 441 10.05 23.94 -40.44
CA ASN A 441 10.71 25.19 -40.78
C ASN A 441 11.90 25.44 -39.84
N SER A 442 12.87 26.25 -40.26
CA SER A 442 14.09 26.43 -39.46
C SER A 442 13.84 27.16 -38.11
N LYS A 443 12.70 27.84 -37.95
CA LYS A 443 12.41 28.71 -36.79
C LYS A 443 11.59 28.08 -35.67
N GLY A 444 10.88 27.00 -35.96
CA GLY A 444 9.94 26.36 -35.05
C GLY A 444 10.63 25.35 -34.15
N LYS A 445 10.26 25.28 -32.87
CA LYS A 445 10.67 24.17 -32.01
C LYS A 445 9.74 23.00 -32.24
N TYR A 446 10.27 21.84 -32.60
CA TYR A 446 9.52 20.61 -32.83
C TYR A 446 9.91 19.53 -31.84
N TYR A 447 8.92 18.76 -31.41
CA TYR A 447 9.07 17.62 -30.51
C TYR A 447 8.36 16.43 -31.15
N ALA A 448 9.06 15.29 -31.27
CA ALA A 448 8.47 14.08 -31.80
C ALA A 448 8.14 13.13 -30.64
N TRP A 449 7.05 12.40 -30.79
CA TRP A 449 6.49 11.53 -29.77
C TRP A 449 6.18 10.16 -30.35
N VAL A 450 6.34 9.11 -29.54
CA VAL A 450 5.90 7.76 -29.87
C VAL A 450 5.31 7.05 -28.65
N ARG A 451 4.26 6.27 -28.85
CA ARG A 451 3.72 5.30 -27.86
C ARG A 451 3.31 4.00 -28.55
N GLY A 452 3.30 2.91 -27.79
CA GLY A 452 2.81 1.62 -28.29
C GLY A 452 1.30 1.47 -28.07
N ILE A 453 0.66 0.72 -28.96
CA ILE A 453 -0.74 0.31 -28.86
C ILE A 453 -0.80 -1.22 -28.97
N ASP A 454 -1.44 -1.88 -28.02
CA ASP A 454 -1.62 -3.34 -28.04
C ASP A 454 -2.76 -3.77 -28.98
N GLN A 455 -3.01 -5.09 -29.07
CA GLN A 455 -4.09 -5.63 -29.92
C GLN A 455 -5.48 -5.21 -29.46
N LEU A 456 -5.65 -4.95 -28.16
CA LEU A 456 -6.90 -4.50 -27.54
C LEU A 456 -7.13 -2.99 -27.66
N GLY A 457 -6.13 -2.24 -28.09
CA GLY A 457 -6.18 -0.78 -28.22
C GLY A 457 -5.77 -0.03 -26.95
N ASN A 458 -5.23 -0.70 -25.93
CA ASN A 458 -4.64 -0.03 -24.78
C ASN A 458 -3.40 0.75 -25.23
N ARG A 459 -3.31 2.03 -24.81
CA ARG A 459 -2.29 2.98 -25.28
C ARG A 459 -1.27 3.25 -24.19
N GLY A 460 0.01 3.08 -24.53
CA GLY A 460 1.14 3.43 -23.66
C GLY A 460 1.27 4.94 -23.41
N VAL A 461 2.21 5.29 -22.54
CA VAL A 461 2.58 6.69 -22.29
C VAL A 461 3.41 7.20 -23.47
N TRP A 462 3.17 8.44 -23.88
CA TRP A 462 3.98 9.11 -24.88
C TRP A 462 5.44 9.27 -24.42
N GLN A 463 6.37 8.85 -25.27
CA GLN A 463 7.80 9.11 -25.12
C GLN A 463 8.22 10.20 -26.12
N GLY A 464 8.81 11.28 -25.61
CA GLY A 464 9.11 12.48 -26.39
C GLY A 464 10.60 12.75 -26.56
N THR A 465 10.95 13.47 -27.63
CA THR A 465 12.30 13.97 -27.90
C THR A 465 12.52 15.36 -27.30
N VAL A 466 13.75 15.87 -27.39
CA VAL A 466 14.05 17.30 -27.16
C VAL A 466 13.68 18.16 -28.37
N ALA A 467 13.75 19.49 -28.22
CA ALA A 467 13.40 20.48 -29.24
C ALA A 467 14.36 20.50 -30.45
N PHE A 468 13.80 20.74 -31.65
CA PHE A 468 14.49 20.83 -32.94
C PHE A 468 13.97 22.04 -33.75
N PRO A 469 14.73 22.80 -34.60
CA PRO A 469 16.07 22.58 -35.16
C PRO A 469 17.20 23.29 -34.40
N LYS A 470 18.41 23.22 -34.97
CA LYS A 470 19.72 23.21 -34.27
C LYS A 470 20.56 24.51 -34.34
N TYR A 471 20.04 25.63 -34.88
CA TYR A 471 20.84 26.88 -34.96
C TYR A 471 20.75 27.75 -33.69
N SER A 472 21.76 28.60 -33.48
CA SER A 472 21.81 29.55 -32.37
C SER A 472 22.03 30.99 -32.85
N ILE A 473 21.58 31.96 -32.06
CA ILE A 473 21.79 33.39 -32.28
C ILE A 473 22.93 33.84 -31.36
N THR A 474 23.81 34.70 -31.86
CA THR A 474 24.86 35.35 -31.08
C THR A 474 24.62 36.86 -31.02
N GLY A 475 24.87 37.49 -29.87
CA GLY A 475 24.67 38.93 -29.67
C GLY A 475 24.52 39.31 -28.19
N PRO A 476 24.45 40.61 -27.85
CA PRO A 476 24.30 41.06 -26.47
C PRO A 476 22.94 40.64 -25.90
N ALA A 477 22.93 40.16 -24.66
CA ALA A 477 21.71 39.75 -23.98
C ALA A 477 20.77 40.94 -23.73
N ASN A 478 19.48 40.64 -23.53
CA ASN A 478 18.49 41.66 -23.19
C ASN A 478 18.85 42.35 -21.87
N GLY A 479 19.04 43.66 -21.92
CA GLY A 479 19.43 44.50 -20.77
C GLY A 479 20.94 44.69 -20.59
N GLU A 480 21.78 44.13 -21.47
CA GLU A 480 23.24 44.23 -21.36
C GLU A 480 23.76 45.66 -21.63
N TYR A 481 24.92 45.98 -21.06
CA TYR A 481 25.67 47.19 -21.38
C TYR A 481 26.73 46.88 -22.43
N ILE A 482 26.86 47.75 -23.44
CA ILE A 482 27.86 47.61 -24.48
C ILE A 482 28.59 48.95 -24.68
N GLY A 483 29.78 48.90 -25.29
CA GLY A 483 30.40 50.07 -25.89
C GLY A 483 29.63 50.58 -27.11
N SER A 484 30.28 51.32 -28.00
CA SER A 484 29.62 51.91 -29.17
C SER A 484 29.24 50.93 -30.29
N LYS A 485 29.47 49.62 -30.14
CA LYS A 485 29.27 48.62 -31.21
C LYS A 485 28.31 47.52 -30.78
N LEU A 486 27.24 47.33 -31.56
CA LEU A 486 26.36 46.18 -31.47
C LEU A 486 26.78 45.15 -32.53
N THR A 487 27.24 43.98 -32.09
CA THR A 487 27.62 42.85 -32.96
C THR A 487 26.68 41.67 -32.73
N VAL A 488 26.03 41.18 -33.79
CA VAL A 488 25.03 40.09 -33.71
C VAL A 488 25.19 39.12 -34.87
N GLY A 489 24.84 37.85 -34.68
CA GLY A 489 25.07 36.81 -35.66
C GLY A 489 24.18 35.59 -35.51
N ILE A 490 24.34 34.65 -36.44
CA ILE A 490 23.70 33.33 -36.40
C ILE A 490 24.77 32.25 -36.58
N HIS A 491 24.62 31.14 -35.87
CA HIS A 491 25.41 29.93 -36.07
C HIS A 491 24.50 28.79 -36.47
N SER A 492 24.63 28.37 -37.73
CA SER A 492 23.94 27.20 -38.27
C SER A 492 24.92 26.03 -38.35
N THR A 493 24.50 24.84 -37.90
CA THR A 493 25.26 23.59 -38.09
C THR A 493 24.94 22.90 -39.41
N ASP A 494 24.03 23.46 -40.22
CA ASP A 494 23.57 22.87 -41.48
C ASP A 494 24.17 23.56 -42.71
N SER A 495 24.20 22.84 -43.83
CA SER A 495 24.82 23.23 -45.11
C SER A 495 24.00 24.23 -45.96
N VAL A 496 22.87 24.74 -45.47
CA VAL A 496 22.04 25.72 -46.18
C VAL A 496 22.51 27.15 -45.85
N SER A 497 22.73 27.99 -46.87
CA SER A 497 23.14 29.38 -46.69
C SER A 497 22.00 30.27 -46.18
N LEU A 498 21.93 30.43 -44.86
CA LEU A 498 21.08 31.44 -44.21
C LEU A 498 21.72 32.82 -44.39
N LYS A 499 20.92 33.84 -44.74
CA LYS A 499 21.31 35.27 -44.66
C LYS A 499 20.43 35.98 -43.65
N PHE A 500 20.93 36.99 -42.95
CA PHE A 500 20.17 37.74 -41.96
C PHE A 500 20.56 39.23 -41.99
N ARG A 501 19.75 40.10 -41.39
CA ARG A 501 20.10 41.50 -41.06
C ARG A 501 19.62 41.86 -39.66
N ALA A 502 20.27 42.82 -39.01
CA ALA A 502 19.88 43.33 -37.71
C ALA A 502 19.01 44.59 -37.85
N GLY A 503 17.83 44.61 -37.22
CA GLY A 503 17.05 45.83 -36.99
C GLY A 503 17.38 46.44 -35.63
N TYR A 504 17.44 47.77 -35.52
CA TYR A 504 17.75 48.45 -34.25
C TYR A 504 17.12 49.85 -34.15
N GLN A 505 16.84 50.30 -32.93
CA GLN A 505 16.09 51.54 -32.65
C GLN A 505 16.44 52.11 -31.26
N LEU A 506 16.64 53.43 -31.14
CA LEU A 506 16.86 54.10 -29.85
C LEU A 506 15.58 54.12 -29.01
N SER A 507 15.65 53.95 -27.69
CA SER A 507 14.46 53.95 -26.80
C SER A 507 14.04 55.38 -26.45
N GLY A 508 12.91 55.86 -27.00
CA GLY A 508 12.32 57.17 -26.74
C GLY A 508 11.20 57.50 -27.76
N ASP A 509 10.29 58.42 -27.42
CA ASP A 509 8.97 58.60 -28.06
C ASP A 509 8.95 59.11 -29.52
N ASN A 510 10.06 59.07 -30.27
CA ASN A 510 10.07 59.43 -31.70
C ASN A 510 11.26 58.88 -32.52
N SER A 511 11.83 57.73 -32.14
CA SER A 511 13.00 57.17 -32.83
C SER A 511 12.62 56.31 -34.05
N THR A 512 13.39 56.42 -35.14
CA THR A 512 13.20 55.60 -36.36
C THR A 512 13.93 54.26 -36.25
N VAL A 513 13.33 53.21 -36.82
CA VAL A 513 13.96 51.90 -36.98
C VAL A 513 15.04 51.99 -38.07
N GLN A 514 16.20 51.41 -37.79
CA GLN A 514 17.30 51.26 -38.74
C GLN A 514 17.63 49.79 -38.95
N TYR A 515 18.29 49.49 -40.07
CA TYR A 515 18.68 48.14 -40.45
C TYR A 515 20.13 48.08 -40.88
N SER A 516 20.81 47.00 -40.51
CA SER A 516 22.13 46.66 -41.04
C SER A 516 22.04 46.12 -42.47
N ASN A 517 23.20 45.96 -43.11
CA ASN A 517 23.32 45.15 -44.31
C ASN A 517 23.00 43.67 -44.02
N TYR A 518 22.70 42.91 -45.07
CA TYR A 518 22.57 41.46 -44.99
C TYR A 518 23.93 40.78 -44.82
N ASP A 519 24.01 39.75 -43.98
CA ASP A 519 25.20 38.92 -43.74
C ASP A 519 24.80 37.44 -43.57
N THR A 520 25.75 36.52 -43.61
CA THR A 520 25.54 35.07 -43.38
C THR A 520 26.22 34.58 -42.10
N SER A 521 26.95 35.45 -41.40
CA SER A 521 27.69 35.11 -40.19
C SER A 521 27.43 36.10 -39.04
N THR A 522 27.98 37.31 -39.12
CA THR A 522 27.93 38.35 -38.09
C THR A 522 27.81 39.73 -38.71
N VAL A 523 27.00 40.61 -38.14
CA VAL A 523 26.92 42.03 -38.52
C VAL A 523 27.25 42.92 -37.32
N THR A 524 27.92 44.04 -37.58
CA THR A 524 28.27 45.04 -36.55
C THR A 524 27.77 46.42 -36.95
N VAL A 525 27.10 47.12 -36.03
CA VAL A 525 26.61 48.50 -36.22
C VAL A 525 27.10 49.40 -35.09
N ASN A 526 27.34 50.68 -35.39
CA ASN A 526 27.77 51.66 -34.38
C ASN A 526 26.55 52.39 -33.81
N LEU A 527 26.48 52.48 -32.48
CA LEU A 527 25.40 53.11 -31.72
C LEU A 527 25.95 54.27 -30.87
N THR A 528 25.11 55.28 -30.64
CA THR A 528 25.42 56.40 -29.74
C THR A 528 25.01 56.07 -28.29
N GLN A 529 25.54 56.81 -27.32
CA GLN A 529 25.18 56.68 -25.91
C GLN A 529 23.66 56.73 -25.69
N GLY A 530 23.15 55.81 -24.87
CA GLY A 530 21.71 55.66 -24.59
C GLY A 530 21.22 54.23 -24.70
N THR A 531 19.93 54.02 -24.46
CA THR A 531 19.31 52.69 -24.47
C THR A 531 18.69 52.39 -25.84
N TRP A 532 19.04 51.26 -26.43
CA TRP A 532 18.58 50.80 -27.76
C TRP A 532 17.80 49.48 -27.66
N LYS A 533 17.01 49.18 -28.69
CA LYS A 533 16.39 47.89 -28.96
C LYS A 533 16.98 47.32 -30.26
N TRP A 534 17.14 46.00 -30.38
CA TRP A 534 17.60 45.33 -31.60
C TRP A 534 16.94 43.96 -31.82
N TRP A 535 16.85 43.47 -33.06
CA TRP A 535 16.31 42.15 -33.44
C TRP A 535 16.94 41.66 -34.76
N LEU A 536 16.72 40.39 -35.15
CA LEU A 536 17.16 39.86 -36.43
C LEU A 536 15.99 39.58 -37.38
N GLU A 537 16.23 39.80 -38.67
CA GLU A 537 15.43 39.29 -39.77
C GLU A 537 16.25 38.26 -40.55
N ILE A 538 15.88 36.98 -40.49
CA ILE A 538 16.63 35.84 -41.05
C ILE A 538 15.92 35.33 -42.31
N TYR A 539 16.66 35.00 -43.36
CA TYR A 539 16.14 34.63 -44.67
C TYR A 539 16.77 33.31 -45.13
N GLU A 540 15.92 32.42 -45.62
CA GLU A 540 16.31 31.20 -46.32
C GLU A 540 16.25 31.48 -47.83
N GLY A 541 17.41 31.72 -48.46
CA GLY A 541 17.47 32.05 -49.89
C GLY A 541 17.06 33.50 -50.23
N ASN A 542 16.91 33.80 -51.54
CA ASN A 542 16.86 35.19 -52.01
C ASN A 542 15.50 35.90 -51.93
N ASP A 543 14.38 35.17 -51.91
CA ASP A 543 13.02 35.73 -52.06
C ASP A 543 12.02 35.28 -50.95
N ALA A 544 12.49 34.79 -49.81
CA ALA A 544 11.63 34.35 -48.71
C ALA A 544 11.22 35.52 -47.79
N ALA A 545 10.00 35.47 -47.24
CA ALA A 545 9.59 36.39 -46.18
C ALA A 545 10.51 36.22 -44.94
N PRO A 546 11.05 37.31 -44.38
CA PRO A 546 11.99 37.20 -43.29
C PRO A 546 11.39 36.56 -42.05
N GLN A 547 12.25 35.83 -41.40
CA GLN A 547 12.05 35.31 -40.10
C GLN A 547 12.48 36.33 -39.04
N ILE A 548 11.53 37.01 -38.40
CA ILE A 548 11.83 38.08 -37.42
C ILE A 548 11.91 37.50 -36.00
N THR A 549 12.96 37.83 -35.25
CA THR A 549 13.10 37.50 -33.82
C THR A 549 12.40 38.52 -32.92
N GLU A 550 12.22 38.19 -31.64
CA GLU A 550 11.87 39.23 -30.64
C GLU A 550 12.99 40.29 -30.52
N SER A 551 12.64 41.45 -29.94
CA SER A 551 13.59 42.55 -29.73
C SER A 551 14.29 42.48 -28.37
N PHE A 552 15.58 42.71 -28.35
CA PHE A 552 16.46 42.78 -27.18
C PHE A 552 16.81 44.24 -26.87
N LYS A 553 16.80 44.61 -25.58
CA LYS A 553 17.24 45.91 -25.08
C LYS A 553 18.75 45.89 -24.83
N VAL A 554 19.45 46.99 -25.09
CA VAL A 554 20.86 47.17 -24.74
C VAL A 554 21.11 48.63 -24.35
N THR A 555 22.09 48.91 -23.48
CA THR A 555 22.47 50.28 -23.13
C THR A 555 23.91 50.56 -23.53
N VAL A 556 24.14 51.64 -24.26
CA VAL A 556 25.46 52.04 -24.75
C VAL A 556 26.10 52.99 -23.74
N ASP A 557 27.27 52.61 -23.22
CA ASP A 557 28.14 53.44 -22.38
C ASP A 557 29.56 53.52 -22.97
N THR A 558 30.05 54.74 -23.15
CA THR A 558 31.34 55.03 -23.79
C THR A 558 32.31 55.73 -22.85
N THR A 559 31.99 55.86 -21.56
CA THR A 559 32.79 56.64 -20.61
C THR A 559 33.60 55.72 -19.70
N PRO A 560 34.95 55.82 -19.66
CA PRO A 560 35.76 55.02 -18.76
C PRO A 560 35.59 55.38 -17.28
N PRO A 561 35.82 54.43 -16.35
CA PRO A 561 35.91 54.74 -14.92
C PRO A 561 36.98 55.80 -14.62
N PRO A 562 36.71 56.81 -13.76
CA PRO A 562 37.65 57.93 -13.51
C PRO A 562 38.91 57.51 -12.72
N SER A 563 40.11 57.79 -13.23
CA SER A 563 41.40 57.40 -12.61
C SER A 563 41.59 57.94 -11.20
N GLU A 564 41.24 59.21 -10.96
CA GLU A 564 41.49 59.89 -9.68
C GLU A 564 40.64 59.36 -8.52
N SER A 565 39.50 58.73 -8.82
CA SER A 565 38.59 58.19 -7.80
C SER A 565 38.86 56.72 -7.50
N ASN A 566 39.60 56.02 -8.36
CA ASN A 566 39.90 54.60 -8.18
C ASN A 566 41.27 54.42 -7.52
N THR A 567 41.36 53.74 -6.37
CA THR A 567 42.59 53.66 -5.55
C THR A 567 42.78 52.29 -4.88
N PHE A 568 44.02 51.92 -4.51
CA PHE A 568 44.35 50.77 -3.66
C PHE A 568 45.66 51.00 -2.87
N VAL A 569 45.91 50.20 -1.82
CA VAL A 569 47.18 50.21 -1.05
C VAL A 569 47.74 48.80 -0.85
N ILE A 570 49.03 48.68 -0.55
CA ILE A 570 49.71 47.41 -0.26
C ILE A 570 50.08 47.32 1.23
N LYS A 571 49.76 46.18 1.86
CA LYS A 571 49.99 45.89 3.28
C LYS A 571 50.73 44.57 3.50
N ALA A 572 51.23 44.38 4.71
CA ALA A 572 51.65 43.08 5.23
C ALA A 572 50.52 42.06 5.10
N THR A 573 50.86 40.78 4.87
CA THR A 573 49.87 39.69 4.81
C THR A 573 49.09 39.56 6.13
N SER A 574 49.67 39.97 7.26
CA SER A 574 49.02 40.06 8.57
C SER A 574 48.09 41.29 8.73
N GLY A 575 48.05 42.19 7.76
CA GLY A 575 47.18 43.38 7.71
C GLY A 575 47.64 44.59 8.53
N GLY A 576 48.70 44.46 9.34
CA GLY A 576 49.11 45.50 10.30
C GLY A 576 49.86 46.70 9.71
N GLN A 577 50.79 46.47 8.77
CA GLN A 577 51.68 47.51 8.23
C GLN A 577 51.32 47.83 6.77
N ILE A 578 51.30 49.12 6.42
CA ILE A 578 51.21 49.59 5.02
C ILE A 578 52.63 49.77 4.51
N TYR A 579 52.95 49.12 3.39
CA TYR A 579 54.27 49.26 2.80
C TYR A 579 54.32 50.43 1.83
N ASP A 580 55.46 51.12 1.79
CA ASP A 580 55.71 52.27 0.95
C ASP A 580 57.17 52.29 0.44
N THR A 581 57.57 53.37 -0.23
CA THR A 581 58.90 53.52 -0.81
C THR A 581 59.93 54.18 0.11
N THR A 582 59.57 54.53 1.35
CA THR A 582 60.40 55.45 2.16
C THR A 582 60.45 55.11 3.65
N ASN A 583 59.31 54.92 4.31
CA ASN A 583 59.24 54.75 5.76
C ASN A 583 59.04 53.29 6.17
N TYR A 584 58.36 52.51 5.33
CA TYR A 584 57.96 51.14 5.62
C TYR A 584 58.31 50.23 4.43
N PRO A 585 59.61 49.98 4.17
CA PRO A 585 60.01 48.96 3.22
C PRO A 585 59.54 47.57 3.68
N THR A 586 59.53 46.63 2.76
CA THR A 586 59.21 45.22 3.04
C THR A 586 60.40 44.35 2.71
N ASN A 587 60.68 43.35 3.55
CA ASN A 587 61.57 42.24 3.20
C ASN A 587 60.84 40.99 2.69
N ILE A 588 59.51 41.02 2.71
CA ILE A 588 58.69 39.94 2.19
C ILE A 588 58.11 40.32 0.84
N ARG A 589 58.15 39.37 -0.10
CA ARG A 589 57.48 39.52 -1.41
C ARG A 589 55.99 39.24 -1.34
N ASN A 590 55.56 38.38 -0.40
CA ASN A 590 54.15 38.04 -0.21
C ASN A 590 53.47 39.09 0.67
N VAL A 591 52.65 39.92 0.02
CA VAL A 591 51.95 41.08 0.56
C VAL A 591 50.44 40.96 0.32
N SER A 592 49.66 41.97 0.71
CA SER A 592 48.22 42.02 0.53
C SER A 592 47.77 43.37 -0.02
N ILE A 593 47.01 43.37 -1.11
CA ILE A 593 46.38 44.57 -1.69
C ILE A 593 45.05 44.81 -0.99
N THR A 594 44.83 46.01 -0.44
CA THR A 594 43.67 46.36 0.40
C THR A 594 43.16 47.77 0.11
N ASN A 595 42.06 48.17 0.76
CA ASN A 595 41.42 49.49 0.65
C ASN A 595 41.11 49.89 -0.80
N LEU A 596 40.56 48.98 -1.59
CA LEU A 596 40.15 49.26 -2.96
C LEU A 596 38.95 50.20 -2.96
N ASN A 597 39.03 51.32 -3.68
CA ASN A 597 37.90 52.19 -4.00
C ASN A 597 37.62 52.07 -5.49
N LEU A 598 36.42 51.62 -5.87
CA LEU A 598 36.04 51.34 -7.26
C LEU A 598 34.74 52.06 -7.63
N ILE A 599 34.82 53.03 -8.55
CA ILE A 599 33.69 53.92 -8.90
C ILE A 599 33.61 54.08 -10.42
N ASP A 600 32.38 54.04 -10.95
CA ASP A 600 32.04 54.25 -12.36
C ASP A 600 31.03 55.40 -12.55
N ASN A 601 31.47 56.63 -12.28
CA ASN A 601 30.66 57.84 -12.47
C ASN A 601 31.58 59.01 -12.88
N PRO A 602 31.29 59.74 -13.97
CA PRO A 602 30.16 59.62 -14.90
C PRO A 602 30.37 58.51 -15.94
N GLY A 603 29.44 57.55 -16.03
CA GLY A 603 29.50 56.40 -16.95
C GLY A 603 28.26 55.53 -16.72
N GLY A 604 28.17 54.99 -15.50
CA GLY A 604 26.94 54.45 -14.93
C GLY A 604 26.59 53.04 -15.42
N SER A 605 27.44 52.40 -16.23
CA SER A 605 27.31 50.96 -16.54
C SER A 605 27.71 50.08 -15.35
N GLY A 606 28.43 50.64 -14.38
CA GLY A 606 28.94 49.96 -13.20
C GLY A 606 30.25 49.24 -13.48
N ILE A 607 31.00 48.93 -12.42
CA ILE A 607 32.29 48.25 -12.52
C ILE A 607 32.09 46.76 -12.82
N LYS A 608 32.82 46.24 -13.81
CA LYS A 608 32.87 44.81 -14.15
C LYS A 608 33.94 44.08 -13.35
N GLY A 609 35.10 44.69 -13.17
CA GLY A 609 36.22 44.08 -12.45
C GLY A 609 37.53 44.84 -12.61
N ILE A 610 38.61 44.22 -12.15
CA ILE A 610 39.98 44.75 -12.22
C ILE A 610 40.98 43.74 -12.78
N TYR A 611 42.01 44.22 -13.46
CA TYR A 611 43.24 43.47 -13.71
C TYR A 611 44.35 44.00 -12.79
N LEU A 612 45.18 43.12 -12.25
CA LEU A 612 46.31 43.46 -11.39
C LEU A 612 47.60 42.80 -11.93
N TRP A 613 48.72 43.53 -11.95
CA TRP A 613 50.02 42.97 -12.33
C TRP A 613 51.17 43.74 -11.69
N ASN A 614 52.35 43.12 -11.67
CA ASN A 614 53.58 43.82 -11.35
C ASN A 614 54.16 44.44 -12.62
N GLY A 615 54.51 45.73 -12.57
CA GLY A 615 55.07 46.45 -13.71
C GLY A 615 54.38 47.78 -13.97
N THR A 616 54.79 48.44 -15.05
CA THR A 616 54.32 49.79 -15.45
C THR A 616 53.71 49.80 -16.85
N GLU A 617 53.41 48.62 -17.40
CA GLU A 617 52.76 48.47 -18.70
C GLU A 617 51.43 49.21 -18.71
N THR A 618 51.02 49.75 -19.87
CA THR A 618 49.76 50.50 -20.01
C THR A 618 48.58 49.63 -20.44
N THR A 619 48.83 48.34 -20.65
CA THR A 619 47.82 47.32 -20.96
C THR A 619 48.13 46.08 -20.14
N PRO A 620 47.11 45.34 -19.66
CA PRO A 620 47.35 44.13 -18.90
C PRO A 620 48.26 43.15 -19.66
N PRO A 621 49.43 42.80 -19.12
CA PRO A 621 50.27 41.76 -19.70
C PRO A 621 49.63 40.37 -19.53
N VAL A 622 50.19 39.37 -20.20
CA VAL A 622 49.65 37.99 -20.20
C VAL A 622 49.53 37.36 -18.80
N ASN A 623 50.36 37.80 -17.86
CA ASN A 623 50.39 37.36 -16.46
C ASN A 623 49.56 38.26 -15.53
N ALA A 624 48.77 39.20 -16.05
CA ALA A 624 47.87 39.99 -15.24
C ALA A 624 46.77 39.12 -14.63
N THR A 625 46.51 39.34 -13.35
CA THR A 625 45.45 38.66 -12.59
C THR A 625 44.15 39.43 -12.73
N TYR A 626 43.14 38.83 -13.35
CA TYR A 626 41.80 39.38 -13.42
C TYR A 626 40.96 38.99 -12.19
N LYS A 627 40.19 39.93 -11.66
CA LYS A 627 39.16 39.70 -10.65
C LYS A 627 37.87 40.43 -11.05
N ALA A 628 36.77 39.68 -11.18
CA ALA A 628 35.45 40.29 -11.36
C ALA A 628 35.05 41.04 -10.07
N LEU A 629 34.21 42.07 -10.17
CA LEU A 629 33.82 42.91 -9.03
C LEU A 629 33.32 42.08 -7.83
N ALA A 630 32.57 41.01 -8.07
CA ALA A 630 32.04 40.12 -7.04
C ALA A 630 33.12 39.28 -6.32
N ASP A 631 34.28 39.06 -6.96
CA ASP A 631 35.38 38.23 -6.45
C ASP A 631 36.48 39.07 -5.75
N ILE A 632 36.28 40.38 -5.68
CA ILE A 632 37.19 41.30 -5.01
C ILE A 632 36.94 41.20 -3.51
N SER A 633 37.84 40.48 -2.83
CA SER A 633 37.91 40.46 -1.38
C SER A 633 38.40 41.79 -0.83
N THR A 634 38.15 42.03 0.46
CA THR A 634 38.69 43.20 1.19
C THR A 634 40.22 43.22 1.23
N ALA A 635 40.85 42.07 1.00
CA ALA A 635 42.29 41.86 0.97
C ALA A 635 42.66 40.82 -0.10
N ILE A 636 43.51 41.19 -1.05
CA ILE A 636 43.96 40.34 -2.15
C ILE A 636 45.42 39.95 -1.89
N PRO A 637 45.72 38.66 -1.61
CA PRO A 637 47.10 38.18 -1.51
C PRO A 637 47.85 38.45 -2.82
N TRP A 638 49.06 38.99 -2.71
CA TRP A 638 49.86 39.40 -3.86
C TRP A 638 51.33 39.11 -3.64
N THR A 639 52.06 38.74 -4.69
CA THR A 639 53.50 38.55 -4.65
C THR A 639 54.16 39.62 -5.51
N LEU A 640 55.01 40.44 -4.90
CA LEU A 640 55.80 41.46 -5.60
C LEU A 640 56.78 40.82 -6.59
N ALA A 641 57.13 41.55 -7.65
CA ALA A 641 58.03 41.03 -8.69
C ALA A 641 59.40 40.60 -8.13
N ASP A 642 59.90 39.50 -8.67
CA ASP A 642 61.23 38.98 -8.38
C ASP A 642 62.34 39.93 -8.87
N GLY A 643 63.49 39.90 -8.21
CA GLY A 643 64.68 40.68 -8.60
C GLY A 643 65.47 41.19 -7.40
N GLU A 644 66.50 41.98 -7.67
CA GLU A 644 67.31 42.69 -6.67
C GLU A 644 66.49 43.74 -5.91
N ASP A 645 66.95 44.14 -4.73
CA ASP A 645 66.27 45.15 -3.90
C ASP A 645 65.98 46.45 -4.68
N GLY A 646 64.85 47.09 -4.36
CA GLY A 646 64.41 48.30 -5.05
C GLY A 646 62.89 48.43 -5.18
N ILE A 647 62.46 49.50 -5.85
CA ILE A 647 61.04 49.83 -6.01
C ILE A 647 60.33 48.77 -6.86
N ARG A 648 59.20 48.28 -6.35
CA ARG A 648 58.25 47.41 -7.03
C ARG A 648 56.97 48.17 -7.29
N THR A 649 56.51 48.14 -8.54
CA THR A 649 55.24 48.76 -8.94
C THR A 649 54.19 47.68 -9.15
N VAL A 650 53.03 47.87 -8.53
CA VAL A 650 51.81 47.10 -8.83
C VAL A 650 50.87 48.03 -9.60
N THR A 651 50.30 47.54 -10.68
CA THR A 651 49.35 48.26 -11.52
C THR A 651 48.00 47.56 -11.50
N MET A 652 46.94 48.36 -11.39
CA MET A 652 45.54 47.96 -11.46
C MET A 652 44.87 48.61 -12.68
N GLN A 653 44.23 47.83 -13.54
CA GLN A 653 43.29 48.35 -14.53
C GLN A 653 41.87 48.10 -14.05
N VAL A 654 41.05 49.14 -13.97
CA VAL A 654 39.63 49.07 -13.64
C VAL A 654 38.83 49.03 -14.93
N VAL A 655 37.87 48.11 -15.04
CA VAL A 655 37.04 47.90 -16.25
C VAL A 655 35.56 47.97 -15.87
N ASP A 656 34.76 48.70 -16.65
CA ASP A 656 33.30 48.79 -16.50
C ASP A 656 32.54 47.67 -17.24
N ASN A 657 31.22 47.62 -17.08
CA ASN A 657 30.37 46.61 -17.74
C ASN A 657 30.25 46.80 -19.26
N ALA A 658 30.54 47.99 -19.78
CA ALA A 658 30.59 48.27 -21.21
C ALA A 658 31.96 47.97 -21.87
N GLY A 659 32.98 47.67 -21.06
CA GLY A 659 34.34 47.35 -21.49
C GLY A 659 35.30 48.53 -21.55
N ASN A 660 34.92 49.73 -21.09
CA ASN A 660 35.84 50.86 -20.95
C ASN A 660 36.74 50.65 -19.73
N SER A 661 37.94 51.24 -19.72
CA SER A 661 38.92 50.98 -18.67
C SER A 661 39.87 52.13 -18.35
N THR A 662 40.49 52.09 -17.17
CA THR A 662 41.46 53.08 -16.70
C THR A 662 42.51 52.44 -15.77
N LEU A 663 43.71 53.03 -15.68
CA LEU A 663 44.85 52.52 -14.92
C LEU A 663 45.08 53.28 -13.60
N VAL A 664 45.54 52.55 -12.59
CA VAL A 664 45.93 53.03 -11.26
C VAL A 664 47.21 52.28 -10.83
N THR A 665 48.20 52.93 -10.22
CA THR A 665 49.46 52.29 -9.79
C THR A 665 49.79 52.55 -8.32
N TYR A 666 50.54 51.62 -7.71
CA TYR A 666 51.06 51.75 -6.34
C TYR A 666 52.50 51.22 -6.27
N GLN A 667 53.37 51.88 -5.51
CA GLN A 667 54.80 51.53 -5.41
C GLN A 667 55.22 51.18 -3.97
N VAL A 668 56.12 50.20 -3.84
CA VAL A 668 56.69 49.73 -2.57
C VAL A 668 58.18 49.44 -2.71
N LEU A 669 58.98 49.70 -1.67
CA LEU A 669 60.40 49.33 -1.64
C LEU A 669 60.59 47.91 -1.08
N LEU A 670 61.14 46.99 -1.89
CA LEU A 670 61.59 45.67 -1.45
C LEU A 670 63.06 45.75 -1.02
N ASP A 671 63.34 45.32 0.20
CA ASP A 671 64.68 45.31 0.80
C ASP A 671 64.90 43.98 1.54
N THR A 672 65.74 43.12 0.98
CA THR A 672 66.08 41.80 1.52
C THR A 672 67.53 41.71 1.97
N THR A 673 68.27 42.82 1.88
CA THR A 673 69.67 42.89 2.25
C THR A 673 69.79 42.82 3.77
N LEU A 674 70.63 41.91 4.27
CA LEU A 674 70.84 41.80 5.72
C LEU A 674 71.61 43.02 6.23
N PRO A 675 71.23 43.60 7.38
CA PRO A 675 72.01 44.65 8.02
C PRO A 675 73.37 44.11 8.48
N ALA A 676 74.31 45.01 8.78
CA ALA A 676 75.63 44.62 9.24
C ALA A 676 75.57 43.84 10.56
N ALA A 677 76.28 42.72 10.61
CA ALA A 677 76.46 41.95 11.84
C ALA A 677 77.37 42.69 12.84
N LEU A 678 77.15 42.41 14.13
CA LEU A 678 78.02 42.92 15.18
C LEU A 678 79.38 42.23 15.13
N ASP A 679 80.43 43.00 15.40
CA ASP A 679 81.75 42.43 15.71
C ASP A 679 81.76 42.01 17.19
N PRO A 680 81.91 40.71 17.52
CA PRO A 680 81.96 40.27 18.92
C PRO A 680 83.03 40.97 19.76
N LYS A 681 84.10 41.46 19.13
CA LYS A 681 85.17 42.22 19.81
C LYS A 681 84.73 43.60 20.27
N LYS A 682 83.63 44.11 19.72
CA LYS A 682 83.02 45.41 20.10
C LYS A 682 81.88 45.25 21.10
N ILE A 683 81.66 44.04 21.60
CA ILE A 683 80.77 43.81 22.74
C ILE A 683 81.60 43.93 24.02
N THR A 684 81.16 44.81 24.92
CA THR A 684 81.79 45.03 26.22
C THR A 684 80.79 44.74 27.33
N HIS A 685 81.30 44.44 28.52
CA HIS A 685 80.46 44.25 29.70
C HIS A 685 81.09 44.86 30.95
N THR A 686 80.26 45.20 31.92
CA THR A 686 80.66 45.48 33.30
C THR A 686 79.88 44.57 34.24
N THR A 687 80.54 44.09 35.30
CA THR A 687 79.95 43.15 36.26
C THR A 687 79.92 43.73 37.66
N THR A 688 78.76 43.66 38.30
CA THR A 688 78.55 43.96 39.73
C THR A 688 78.12 42.69 40.46
N ASP A 689 77.90 42.77 41.78
CA ASP A 689 77.42 41.64 42.57
C ASP A 689 76.00 41.17 42.16
N SER A 690 75.22 42.04 41.51
CA SER A 690 73.80 41.77 41.20
C SER A 690 73.46 41.77 39.71
N GLN A 691 74.30 42.35 38.84
CA GLN A 691 74.00 42.58 37.41
C GLN A 691 75.24 42.51 36.52
N ILE A 692 75.03 42.15 35.26
CA ILE A 692 75.98 42.34 34.14
C ILE A 692 75.34 43.31 33.14
N ALA A 693 76.03 44.41 32.80
CA ALA A 693 75.57 45.36 31.80
C ALA A 693 76.39 45.22 30.52
N PHE A 694 75.74 44.86 29.42
CA PHE A 694 76.31 44.71 28.09
C PHE A 694 76.09 45.97 27.24
N GLN A 695 77.10 46.32 26.44
CA GLN A 695 77.02 47.37 25.44
C GLN A 695 77.65 46.90 24.13
N TRP A 696 77.11 47.35 23.01
CA TRP A 696 77.59 46.97 21.68
C TRP A 696 77.30 48.04 20.63
N GLN A 697 77.96 47.88 19.47
CA GLN A 697 77.79 48.75 18.30
C GLN A 697 77.88 47.94 17.00
N ALA A 698 77.10 48.35 16.00
CA ALA A 698 77.11 47.82 14.64
C ALA A 698 77.33 48.95 13.62
N SER A 699 77.84 48.61 12.44
CA SER A 699 77.95 49.54 11.32
C SER A 699 76.56 49.77 10.71
N ASP A 700 76.18 51.02 10.48
CA ASP A 700 74.87 51.43 9.93
C ASP A 700 75.07 52.46 8.82
N ALA A 701 75.79 52.08 7.76
CA ALA A 701 76.10 52.99 6.66
C ALA A 701 74.86 53.39 5.83
N GLY A 702 73.79 52.59 5.89
CA GLY A 702 72.52 52.84 5.21
C GLY A 702 71.51 53.63 6.05
N ASN A 703 71.77 53.89 7.33
CA ASN A 703 70.74 54.29 8.31
C ASN A 703 69.51 53.38 8.22
N ASP A 704 69.76 52.09 8.04
CA ASP A 704 68.77 51.05 7.82
C ASP A 704 68.56 50.21 9.07
N ILE A 705 69.50 50.17 10.02
CA ILE A 705 69.32 49.48 11.30
C ILE A 705 68.26 50.20 12.14
N ALA A 706 67.15 49.51 12.42
CA ALA A 706 66.04 50.00 13.22
C ALA A 706 66.13 49.54 14.69
N GLN A 707 66.61 48.31 14.92
CA GLN A 707 66.65 47.72 16.26
C GLN A 707 67.71 46.62 16.39
N PHE A 708 67.98 46.19 17.62
CA PHE A 708 68.76 45.01 17.95
C PHE A 708 67.89 43.99 18.68
N GLN A 709 68.11 42.71 18.41
CA GLN A 709 67.40 41.63 19.09
C GLN A 709 68.30 40.44 19.38
N GLY A 710 67.96 39.66 20.41
CA GLY A 710 68.76 38.50 20.78
C GLY A 710 68.33 37.86 22.08
N GLN A 711 69.21 37.02 22.63
CA GLN A 711 68.94 36.22 23.82
C GLN A 711 70.08 36.29 24.80
N TYR A 712 69.81 36.03 26.08
CA TYR A 712 70.87 35.73 27.04
C TYR A 712 70.54 34.50 27.88
N THR A 713 71.57 33.72 28.18
CA THR A 713 71.49 32.49 28.99
C THR A 713 72.13 32.75 30.35
N LEU A 714 71.34 32.55 31.41
CA LEU A 714 71.77 32.65 32.80
C LEU A 714 72.51 31.37 33.25
N PRO A 715 73.25 31.42 34.38
CA PRO A 715 74.03 30.28 34.86
C PRO A 715 73.25 28.99 35.14
N ASP A 716 71.97 29.11 35.51
CA ASP A 716 71.07 27.96 35.69
C ASP A 716 70.56 27.37 34.38
N GLY A 717 70.97 27.93 33.24
CA GLY A 717 70.53 27.56 31.90
C GLY A 717 69.29 28.31 31.40
N THR A 718 68.72 29.23 32.19
CA THR A 718 67.52 29.99 31.77
C THR A 718 67.84 30.92 30.61
N VAL A 719 67.09 30.82 29.52
CA VAL A 719 67.22 31.69 28.32
C VAL A 719 66.14 32.77 28.33
N LYS A 720 66.51 34.02 28.01
CA LYS A 720 65.59 35.16 27.90
C LYS A 720 65.84 35.97 26.62
N GLU A 721 64.77 36.28 25.88
CA GLU A 721 64.80 37.17 24.71
C GLU A 721 64.82 38.65 25.10
N PHE A 722 65.35 39.50 24.22
CA PHE A 722 65.20 40.95 24.30
C PHE A 722 65.11 41.59 22.91
N GLN A 723 64.52 42.77 22.86
CA GLN A 723 64.62 43.70 21.74
C GLN A 723 64.88 45.12 22.27
N VAL A 724 65.75 45.85 21.59
CA VAL A 724 66.08 47.24 21.91
C VAL A 724 66.13 48.07 20.64
N THR A 725 65.47 49.22 20.63
CA THR A 725 65.55 50.17 19.51
C THR A 725 66.99 50.65 19.34
N ALA A 726 67.47 50.68 18.10
CA ALA A 726 68.80 51.17 17.80
C ALA A 726 68.87 52.68 18.08
N SER A 727 69.94 53.10 18.75
CA SER A 727 70.26 54.52 18.86
C SER A 727 71.37 54.83 17.86
N ASN A 728 71.05 55.66 16.87
CA ASN A 728 72.03 56.12 15.89
C ASN A 728 72.76 57.33 16.44
N ASP A 729 74.08 57.25 16.48
CA ASP A 729 74.94 58.30 17.03
C ASP A 729 75.35 59.35 15.97
N GLY A 730 74.82 59.25 14.75
CA GLY A 730 75.09 60.16 13.64
C GLY A 730 76.37 59.86 12.85
N ASN A 731 77.13 58.81 13.19
CA ASN A 731 78.39 58.46 12.55
C ASN A 731 78.35 57.13 11.76
N ASN A 732 77.21 56.81 11.12
CA ASN A 732 76.98 55.53 10.44
C ASN A 732 77.18 54.33 11.38
N THR A 733 76.81 54.49 12.64
CA THR A 733 76.89 53.46 13.67
C THR A 733 75.60 53.41 14.48
N ALA A 734 75.10 52.20 14.68
CA ALA A 734 73.94 51.92 15.51
C ALA A 734 74.43 51.27 16.82
N THR A 735 73.90 51.74 17.96
CA THR A 735 74.32 51.27 19.29
C THR A 735 73.16 50.66 20.07
N GLY A 736 73.49 49.69 20.94
CA GLY A 736 72.53 49.03 21.82
C GLY A 736 73.14 48.64 23.17
N SER A 737 72.28 48.45 24.17
CA SER A 737 72.67 48.05 25.52
C SER A 737 71.62 47.18 26.19
N LEU A 738 72.06 46.29 27.08
CA LEU A 738 71.19 45.40 27.86
C LEU A 738 71.77 45.16 29.26
N THR A 739 70.94 45.27 30.29
CA THR A 739 71.31 44.91 31.66
C THR A 739 70.66 43.59 32.08
N VAL A 740 71.48 42.63 32.52
CA VAL A 740 71.08 41.28 32.89
C VAL A 740 71.25 41.07 34.41
N PRO A 741 70.19 40.71 35.15
CA PRO A 741 70.30 40.43 36.58
C PRO A 741 70.91 39.05 36.86
N VAL A 742 71.89 38.98 37.77
CA VAL A 742 72.64 37.76 38.12
C VAL A 742 72.77 37.50 39.62
N SER A 743 71.93 38.15 40.43
CA SER A 743 71.93 37.97 41.89
C SER A 743 71.65 36.52 42.28
N GLY A 744 72.49 35.94 43.13
CA GLY A 744 72.27 34.61 43.72
C GLY A 744 72.87 33.43 42.96
N TYR A 745 73.47 33.63 41.77
CA TYR A 745 74.13 32.55 41.03
C TYR A 745 75.52 32.17 41.54
N GLY A 746 76.07 32.98 42.45
CA GLY A 746 77.45 32.80 42.92
C GLY A 746 78.48 33.25 41.90
N PRO A 747 79.77 33.15 42.25
CA PRO A 747 80.85 33.72 41.47
C PRO A 747 81.26 32.88 40.26
N ASN A 748 81.94 33.52 39.30
CA ASN A 748 82.54 32.90 38.11
C ASN A 748 81.59 32.07 37.24
N GLN A 749 80.30 32.39 37.27
CA GLN A 749 79.30 31.69 36.47
C GLN A 749 79.11 32.37 35.11
N PRO A 750 79.04 31.61 34.00
CA PRO A 750 78.92 32.20 32.66
C PRO A 750 77.51 32.75 32.40
N VAL A 751 77.46 33.90 31.74
CA VAL A 751 76.26 34.46 31.10
C VAL A 751 76.55 34.66 29.63
N VAL A 752 75.82 33.96 28.77
CA VAL A 752 76.04 33.99 27.31
C VAL A 752 75.02 34.92 26.68
N LEU A 753 75.47 35.99 26.03
CA LEU A 753 74.66 36.89 25.22
C LEU A 753 74.75 36.48 23.74
N THR A 754 73.63 36.47 23.03
CA THR A 754 73.56 36.48 21.57
C THR A 754 72.79 37.71 21.12
N VAL A 755 73.29 38.44 20.12
CA VAL A 755 72.66 39.68 19.64
C VAL A 755 72.84 39.86 18.14
N ALA A 756 71.81 40.34 17.45
CA ALA A 756 71.81 40.64 16.02
C ALA A 756 71.21 42.03 15.74
N SER A 757 71.65 42.65 14.66
CA SER A 757 71.06 43.87 14.11
C SER A 757 69.81 43.53 13.30
N VAL A 758 68.82 44.42 13.30
CA VAL A 758 67.59 44.32 12.50
C VAL A 758 67.34 45.63 11.77
N ASP A 759 67.10 45.58 10.46
CA ASP A 759 66.85 46.77 9.65
C ASP A 759 65.37 47.23 9.65
N LYS A 760 65.07 48.32 8.94
CA LYS A 760 63.72 48.89 8.75
C LYS A 760 62.76 47.96 8.00
N ALA A 761 63.27 47.08 7.15
CA ALA A 761 62.49 46.07 6.44
C ALA A 761 62.23 44.83 7.31
N GLY A 762 62.97 44.67 8.41
CA GLY A 762 62.91 43.58 9.36
C GLY A 762 63.94 42.45 9.10
N ASN A 763 64.93 42.65 8.22
CA ASN A 763 66.01 41.67 8.00
C ASN A 763 66.95 41.63 9.20
N GLN A 764 67.42 40.43 9.56
CA GLN A 764 68.27 40.22 10.73
C GLN A 764 69.67 39.77 10.33
N SER A 765 70.70 40.39 10.89
CA SER A 765 72.09 39.97 10.70
C SER A 765 72.37 38.61 11.35
N THR A 766 73.50 37.97 10.99
CA THR A 766 74.03 36.86 11.79
C THR A 766 74.23 37.30 13.25
N PRO A 767 73.74 36.54 14.25
CA PRO A 767 73.95 36.90 15.65
C PRO A 767 75.43 36.78 16.06
N ALA A 768 75.89 37.74 16.85
CA ALA A 768 77.16 37.68 17.56
C ALA A 768 76.95 37.10 18.96
N SER A 769 77.83 36.18 19.38
CA SER A 769 77.82 35.60 20.73
C SER A 769 78.95 36.17 21.58
N TYR A 770 78.66 36.45 22.84
CA TYR A 770 79.62 36.97 23.81
C TYR A 770 79.34 36.41 25.22
N THR A 771 80.35 35.83 25.87
CA THR A 771 80.22 35.30 27.22
C THR A 771 80.85 36.26 28.23
N ALA A 772 80.05 36.73 29.18
CA ALA A 772 80.52 37.39 30.38
C ALA A 772 80.43 36.43 31.57
N TYR A 773 81.06 36.78 32.70
CA TYR A 773 81.01 35.97 33.92
C TYR A 773 80.49 36.81 35.08
N THR A 774 79.74 36.17 35.99
CA THR A 774 79.41 36.76 37.29
C THR A 774 80.69 37.05 38.06
N LYS A 775 80.63 38.02 38.98
CA LYS A 775 81.80 38.55 39.68
C LYS A 775 82.60 37.41 40.34
N ALA A 776 83.92 37.43 40.17
CA ALA A 776 84.79 36.33 40.60
C ALA A 776 84.83 36.13 42.12
N ALA A 777 85.08 34.89 42.55
CA ALA A 777 85.27 34.53 43.94
C ALA A 777 86.65 35.02 44.44
N LEU A 778 86.74 35.46 45.68
CA LEU A 778 88.04 35.69 46.33
C LEU A 778 88.68 34.35 46.71
N GLY A 779 90.01 34.23 46.55
CA GLY A 779 90.78 33.06 46.98
C GLY A 779 90.95 32.99 48.51
N SER A 780 91.23 31.79 49.05
CA SER A 780 91.46 31.57 50.49
C SER A 780 92.88 31.09 50.78
N LEU A 781 93.51 31.66 51.82
CA LEU A 781 94.85 31.28 52.29
C LEU A 781 94.78 30.14 53.32
N GLN A 782 95.72 29.19 53.24
CA GLN A 782 95.88 28.03 54.13
C GLN A 782 97.35 27.78 54.43
N ASN A 783 97.61 26.91 55.43
CA ASN A 783 98.95 26.69 55.98
C ASN A 783 99.65 28.01 56.28
N LEU A 784 98.86 28.97 56.76
CA LEU A 784 99.37 30.26 57.17
C LEU A 784 100.13 30.00 58.46
N ASP A 785 101.44 29.89 58.33
CA ASP A 785 102.34 29.71 59.45
C ASP A 785 103.31 30.88 59.47
N GLY A 786 103.68 31.26 60.67
CA GLY A 786 104.60 32.34 60.88
C GLY A 786 105.38 32.11 62.14
N GLY A 787 106.68 32.32 62.05
CA GLY A 787 107.56 32.07 63.17
C GLY A 787 108.89 32.75 62.96
N TYR A 788 109.67 32.78 64.02
CA TYR A 788 111.07 33.14 63.96
C TYR A 788 111.88 31.86 63.82
N ASP A 789 112.64 31.71 62.73
CA ASP A 789 113.62 30.64 62.63
C ASP A 789 114.88 31.07 63.40
N PRO A 790 115.17 30.51 64.59
CA PRO A 790 116.30 30.94 65.38
C PRO A 790 117.66 30.55 64.78
N ASN A 791 117.71 29.56 63.87
CA ASN A 791 118.95 29.23 63.15
C ASN A 791 119.28 30.30 62.12
N LEU A 792 118.26 30.88 61.49
CA LEU A 792 118.41 31.94 60.48
C LEU A 792 118.26 33.36 61.04
N GLN A 793 117.78 33.50 62.28
CA GLN A 793 117.45 34.76 62.91
C GLN A 793 116.48 35.64 62.08
N GLN A 794 115.48 35.03 61.42
CA GLN A 794 114.49 35.76 60.61
C GLN A 794 113.07 35.30 60.92
N PHE A 795 112.13 36.25 60.85
CA PHE A 795 110.72 35.91 60.81
C PHE A 795 110.37 35.43 59.41
N TYR A 796 109.51 34.43 59.34
CA TYR A 796 108.92 34.00 58.10
C TYR A 796 107.41 34.02 58.23
N LEU A 797 106.75 34.31 57.12
CA LEU A 797 105.36 34.02 56.88
C LEU A 797 105.33 33.06 55.70
N SER A 798 104.88 31.85 55.94
CA SER A 798 104.57 30.92 54.88
C SER A 798 103.06 30.92 54.66
N TRP A 799 102.68 30.84 53.41
CA TRP A 799 101.30 30.62 53.04
C TRP A 799 101.26 29.69 51.85
N GLN A 800 100.09 29.11 51.71
CA GLN A 800 99.71 28.36 50.55
C GLN A 800 98.30 28.80 50.20
N ILE A 801 98.02 29.04 48.91
CA ILE A 801 96.62 29.12 48.52
C ILE A 801 96.07 27.72 48.68
N SER A 802 94.93 27.63 49.37
CA SER A 802 94.19 26.39 49.49
C SER A 802 93.78 25.94 48.09
N ASP A 803 94.54 25.04 47.50
CA ASP A 803 94.21 24.50 46.18
C ASP A 803 93.02 23.53 46.22
N THR A 804 92.33 23.46 47.36
CA THR A 804 91.12 22.62 47.55
C THR A 804 89.82 23.29 47.11
N VAL A 805 89.87 24.45 46.44
CA VAL A 805 88.71 24.93 45.69
C VAL A 805 89.15 25.34 44.29
N SER A 806 88.80 24.53 43.30
CA SER A 806 88.76 24.97 41.90
C SER A 806 87.71 26.09 41.79
N THR A 807 88.06 27.32 42.17
CA THR A 807 87.11 28.45 42.13
C THR A 807 86.80 28.91 40.71
N GLY A 808 87.42 28.27 39.70
CA GLY A 808 87.25 28.62 38.29
C GLY A 808 87.86 29.99 37.91
N ALA A 809 88.63 30.60 38.81
CA ALA A 809 89.38 31.81 38.50
C ALA A 809 90.57 31.47 37.59
N ASP A 810 90.72 32.22 36.49
CA ASP A 810 91.82 32.03 35.53
C ASP A 810 93.20 32.38 36.13
N LYS A 811 93.21 33.32 37.09
CA LYS A 811 94.39 33.69 37.86
C LYS A 811 93.99 34.22 39.23
N TYR A 812 94.78 33.89 40.25
CA TYR A 812 94.74 34.55 41.56
C TYR A 812 95.85 35.59 41.66
N ILE A 813 95.55 36.66 42.38
CA ILE A 813 96.50 37.73 42.68
C ILE A 813 96.50 37.88 44.20
N LEU A 814 97.66 37.66 44.84
CA LEU A 814 97.82 37.89 46.28
C LEU A 814 98.52 39.22 46.50
N GLU A 815 97.92 40.05 47.35
CA GLU A 815 98.44 41.37 47.70
C GLU A 815 98.64 41.44 49.21
N TYR A 816 99.79 41.98 49.63
CA TYR A 816 100.03 42.29 51.04
C TYR A 816 100.31 43.77 51.20
N GLY A 817 100.00 44.29 52.38
CA GLY A 817 100.18 45.69 52.70
C GLY A 817 99.70 46.02 54.10
N THR A 818 99.71 47.31 54.42
CA THR A 818 99.28 47.81 55.72
C THR A 818 97.80 48.18 55.65
N GLN A 819 97.04 47.68 56.61
CA GLN A 819 95.69 48.16 56.85
C GLN A 819 95.76 49.32 57.85
N ASP A 820 95.19 50.46 57.46
CA ASP A 820 94.90 51.51 58.43
C ASP A 820 93.71 51.05 59.27
N THR A 821 93.92 50.89 60.58
CA THR A 821 92.91 50.34 61.49
C THR A 821 91.76 51.30 61.77
N ASN A 822 91.88 52.58 61.42
CA ASN A 822 90.81 53.55 61.62
C ASN A 822 89.87 53.67 60.43
N THR A 823 90.38 53.52 59.21
CA THR A 823 89.60 53.66 57.97
C THR A 823 89.25 52.31 57.34
N GLU A 824 89.83 51.23 57.85
CA GLU A 824 89.79 49.88 57.28
C GLU A 824 90.33 49.80 55.84
N THR A 825 90.90 50.87 55.31
CA THR A 825 91.44 50.90 53.94
C THR A 825 92.75 50.14 53.90
N PHE A 826 92.78 49.11 53.06
CA PHE A 826 93.96 48.31 52.79
C PHE A 826 94.80 48.97 51.69
N THR A 827 96.02 49.37 52.01
CA THR A 827 96.96 49.89 51.00
C THR A 827 97.91 48.78 50.61
N VAL A 828 97.79 48.33 49.35
CA VAL A 828 98.66 47.29 48.78
C VAL A 828 100.09 47.81 48.72
N GLN A 829 101.01 47.09 49.34
CA GLN A 829 102.44 47.41 49.29
C GLN A 829 103.16 46.62 48.21
N ALA A 830 102.79 45.35 48.03
CA ALA A 830 103.26 44.55 46.91
C ALA A 830 102.32 43.38 46.60
N THR A 831 102.46 42.89 45.38
CA THR A 831 101.71 41.76 44.85
C THR A 831 102.65 40.58 44.66
N LEU A 832 102.32 39.43 45.23
CA LEU A 832 103.17 38.23 45.28
C LEU A 832 102.63 37.10 44.39
N SER A 833 103.52 36.17 44.04
CA SER A 833 103.18 34.98 43.24
C SER A 833 102.42 33.95 44.10
N PRO A 834 101.36 33.29 43.59
CA PRO A 834 100.21 32.94 44.43
C PRO A 834 100.15 31.47 44.89
N VAL A 835 100.98 30.57 44.38
CA VAL A 835 100.71 29.12 44.56
C VAL A 835 101.08 28.63 45.97
N SER A 836 102.32 28.85 46.37
CA SER A 836 102.79 28.70 47.75
C SER A 836 104.11 29.43 47.88
N GLY A 837 104.38 29.97 49.07
CA GLY A 837 105.56 30.79 49.27
C GLY A 837 105.95 30.85 50.73
N ILE A 838 107.25 31.05 50.96
CA ILE A 838 107.77 31.52 52.23
C ILE A 838 108.31 32.92 51.96
N PHE A 839 107.73 33.90 52.63
CA PHE A 839 108.28 35.23 52.72
C PHE A 839 109.07 35.32 54.01
N THR A 840 110.38 35.52 53.92
CA THR A 840 111.20 35.83 55.09
C THR A 840 111.43 37.33 55.18
N HIS A 841 111.30 37.86 56.39
CA HIS A 841 111.57 39.24 56.71
C HIS A 841 112.47 39.30 57.95
N SER A 842 113.55 40.05 57.87
CA SER A 842 114.56 40.16 58.92
C SER A 842 114.15 41.08 60.08
N GLY A 843 112.86 41.32 60.29
CA GLY A 843 112.32 42.34 61.20
C GLY A 843 111.10 41.86 61.96
#